data_AF-A0A376B8D1-F1
#
_entry.id   AF-A0A376B8D1-F1
#
_cell.length_a   1.000
_cell.length_b   1.000
_cell.length_c   1.000
_cell.angle_alpha   90.00
_cell.angle_beta   90.00
_cell.angle_gamma   90.00
#
_symmetry.space_group_name_H-M   'P 1'
#
loop_
_entity.id
_entity.type
_entity.pdbx_description
1 polymer ?
#
loop_
_entity_poly.entity_id
_entity_poly.type
_entity_poly.pdbx_seq_one_letter_code
_entity_poly.pdbx_strand_id
1 'polypeptide(L)'
;MSSNNISTIVGESIPPQTKHAVSVCLPTWKSNVGYEEHDPEVISRLTTGYPRFFIHKSIQKLCSVLIEKYAIDNEREKCLVFSSYNVAKRCREYIKVRSPKNKASKVRILQLSTCKPNNPEEEHYKQECKVSVVFVDQEDFPFLKEYWQHTGEGISSRVAEYVLKELFLAINKEAEKNKGHIQDETANTLNQQLDDDENFVEQRFGRSLDMSMGARAKLLIKRRIARKVVDVDDEGGTTASADNGRTITSGATGNINEFIIDTTSRSTNHGTDSRSQSNNINTSDFTHYNENGEEVEVFNITNSIEENTISDNVPRGNVEVQPSPYKIDSEKDVYLFPSGMAAIFTAHRLLLELDSLRVNRKYDDEQEQLPHSKVNRVIGYGAPYKKTVMFGFPYTDTLSILRKFNHTHFLPNDDAMERLQEILQSGEQILAVFCETPSNPLLKMGDLLKLHDLSLKYGFYIVVDDTIGGFVNLDVLPHADIVVSSLTKIFSGDSNVLAGSLILNPKSRLYDFAINSFFSNADGSSSYEDLLWCEDAICLERNSRDFIERALKVNVTTEWLITEVLLPYKGKLFRNIYYPTLTNKETKENYDAVKTIHGGYGEVFSLVFFEYERAILFFDNLKLCKGPSLGTNFTLSCPYAIIAHYAELEEVAKYGVDKSLVRVSVGLESPEYLRDLFQYAIDKAME
;
A
#
# COMPACT_ATOMS: atom_id res chain seq x y z
N MET A 1 -15.43 18.33 -5.15
CA MET A 1 -14.83 19.01 -3.99
C MET A 1 -14.85 20.50 -4.25
N SER A 2 -15.20 21.34 -3.27
CA SER A 2 -15.05 22.80 -3.40
C SER A 2 -13.56 23.18 -3.40
N SER A 3 -13.22 24.34 -3.96
CA SER A 3 -11.85 24.89 -4.09
C SER A 3 -11.07 25.05 -2.77
N ASN A 4 -11.68 24.74 -1.62
CA ASN A 4 -11.12 24.95 -0.29
C ASN A 4 -10.23 23.79 0.23
N ASN A 5 -10.00 22.72 -0.55
CA ASN A 5 -9.27 21.52 -0.10
C ASN A 5 -7.92 21.27 -0.81
N ILE A 6 -7.39 22.22 -1.57
CA ILE A 6 -6.10 22.06 -2.26
C ILE A 6 -4.97 22.58 -1.37
N SER A 7 -4.04 21.70 -0.98
CA SER A 7 -2.81 22.13 -0.30
C SER A 7 -1.97 22.99 -1.24
N THR A 8 -1.62 24.20 -0.82
CA THR A 8 -0.83 25.15 -1.64
C THR A 8 0.40 25.67 -0.92
N ILE A 9 0.54 25.38 0.38
CA ILE A 9 1.66 25.84 1.20
C ILE A 9 2.75 24.77 1.25
N VAL A 10 4.00 25.15 0.95
CA VAL A 10 5.17 24.25 1.05
C VAL A 10 5.21 23.61 2.43
N GLY A 11 5.28 22.28 2.47
CA GLY A 11 5.42 21.52 3.71
C GLY A 11 4.13 21.19 4.44
N GLU A 12 2.98 21.67 3.96
CA GLU A 12 1.65 21.29 4.47
C GLU A 12 1.32 19.83 4.11
N SER A 13 0.53 19.16 4.94
CA SER A 13 0.00 17.83 4.62
C SER A 13 -0.89 17.85 3.37
N ILE A 14 -1.02 16.69 2.72
CA ILE A 14 -2.02 16.50 1.66
C ILE A 14 -2.96 15.33 2.03
N PRO A 15 -4.27 15.59 2.20
CA PRO A 15 -4.94 16.90 2.21
C PRO A 15 -4.47 17.84 3.34
N PRO A 16 -4.83 19.15 3.30
CA PRO A 16 -4.54 20.08 4.39
C PRO A 16 -5.01 19.55 5.75
N GLN A 17 -4.27 19.84 6.81
CA GLN A 17 -4.59 19.49 8.21
C GLN A 17 -4.89 18.00 8.45
N THR A 18 -4.33 17.11 7.62
CA THR A 18 -4.55 15.67 7.74
C THR A 18 -3.52 15.08 8.71
N LYS A 19 -4.01 14.58 9.85
CA LYS A 19 -3.19 13.84 10.81
C LYS A 19 -2.64 12.56 10.17
N HIS A 20 -1.38 12.24 10.42
CA HIS A 20 -0.69 11.07 9.83
C HIS A 20 -0.65 11.07 8.29
N ALA A 21 -0.77 12.24 7.66
CA ALA A 21 -0.72 12.34 6.22
C ALA A 21 0.56 11.71 5.65
N VAL A 22 0.40 10.93 4.59
CA VAL A 22 1.49 10.20 3.93
C VAL A 22 2.02 10.94 2.71
N SER A 23 1.70 12.23 2.57
CA SER A 23 2.14 13.09 1.47
C SER A 23 2.28 14.54 1.95
N VAL A 24 3.09 15.31 1.24
CA VAL A 24 3.43 16.71 1.56
C VAL A 24 3.35 17.59 0.32
N CYS A 25 2.93 18.83 0.53
CA CYS A 25 2.77 19.82 -0.50
C CYS A 25 4.11 20.43 -0.94
N LEU A 26 4.41 20.27 -2.23
CA LEU A 26 5.53 20.87 -2.96
C LEU A 26 4.96 21.59 -4.20
N PRO A 27 4.38 22.80 -4.02
CA PRO A 27 3.48 23.46 -4.97
C PRO A 27 4.16 24.01 -6.23
N THR A 28 5.48 24.17 -6.22
CA THR A 28 6.25 24.72 -7.35
C THR A 28 7.44 23.85 -7.73
N TRP A 29 7.89 23.96 -8.96
CA TRP A 29 9.09 23.25 -9.43
C TRP A 29 10.30 23.59 -8.55
N LYS A 30 10.46 24.87 -8.20
CA LYS A 30 11.49 25.35 -7.27
C LYS A 30 11.40 24.64 -5.92
N SER A 31 10.20 24.45 -5.37
CA SER A 31 10.05 23.74 -4.09
C SER A 31 10.42 22.26 -4.18
N ASN A 32 10.21 21.61 -5.34
CA ASN A 32 10.64 20.22 -5.56
C ASN A 32 12.16 20.12 -5.67
N VAL A 33 12.80 21.04 -6.41
CA VAL A 33 14.28 21.12 -6.47
C VAL A 33 14.87 21.42 -5.10
N GLY A 34 14.34 22.41 -4.38
CA GLY A 34 14.82 22.76 -3.03
C GLY A 34 14.64 21.64 -2.01
N TYR A 35 13.62 20.78 -2.17
CA TYR A 35 13.48 19.57 -1.35
C TYR A 35 14.66 18.61 -1.56
N GLU A 36 15.03 18.34 -2.80
CA GLU A 36 16.13 17.43 -3.15
C GLU A 36 17.52 18.03 -2.86
N GLU A 37 17.69 19.34 -3.02
CA GLU A 37 18.92 20.06 -2.66
C GLU A 37 19.07 20.29 -1.15
N HIS A 38 18.08 19.88 -0.35
CA HIS A 38 18.04 20.09 1.10
C HIS A 38 18.10 21.59 1.47
N ASP A 39 17.43 22.44 0.70
CA ASP A 39 17.29 23.88 0.96
C ASP A 39 16.67 24.10 2.35
N PRO A 40 17.37 24.80 3.28
CA PRO A 40 16.85 25.09 4.61
C PRO A 40 15.46 25.77 4.61
N GLU A 41 15.13 26.60 3.63
CA GLU A 41 13.82 27.26 3.54
C GLU A 41 12.68 26.30 3.24
N VAL A 42 12.96 25.22 2.50
CA VAL A 42 11.97 24.17 2.19
C VAL A 42 11.90 23.16 3.33
N ILE A 43 13.05 22.64 3.77
CA ILE A 43 13.13 21.57 4.78
C ILE A 43 12.53 22.01 6.12
N SER A 44 12.79 23.25 6.55
CA SER A 44 12.27 23.78 7.83
C SER A 44 10.73 23.92 7.86
N ARG A 45 10.08 24.03 6.68
CA ARG A 45 8.62 24.16 6.56
C ARG A 45 7.90 22.81 6.53
N LEU A 46 8.61 21.70 6.34
CA LEU A 46 7.99 20.37 6.29
C LEU A 46 7.32 20.04 7.63
N THR A 47 6.00 19.89 7.60
CA THR A 47 5.22 19.41 8.74
C THR A 47 5.08 17.89 8.73
N THR A 48 5.02 17.33 7.54
CA THR A 48 4.98 15.89 7.24
C THR A 48 5.79 15.63 5.96
N GLY A 49 5.83 14.37 5.52
CA GLY A 49 6.42 13.97 4.25
C GLY A 49 6.02 12.56 3.88
N TYR A 50 6.38 12.14 2.66
CA TYR A 50 6.14 10.77 2.25
C TYR A 50 6.98 9.83 3.12
N PRO A 51 6.36 8.87 3.83
CA PRO A 51 7.05 7.98 4.73
C PRO A 51 8.07 7.16 3.94
N ARG A 52 9.36 7.46 4.19
CA ARG A 52 10.63 6.92 3.64
C ARG A 52 11.63 8.03 3.29
N PHE A 53 11.14 9.16 2.77
CA PHE A 53 11.96 10.34 2.50
C PHE A 53 11.94 11.32 3.67
N PHE A 54 10.89 11.25 4.49
CA PHE A 54 10.74 12.02 5.71
C PHE A 54 10.34 11.09 6.87
N ILE A 55 11.05 11.18 7.99
CA ILE A 55 10.67 10.51 9.25
C ILE A 55 9.60 11.39 9.91
N HIS A 56 8.39 10.87 10.12
CA HIS A 56 7.29 11.66 10.69
C HIS A 56 7.65 12.29 12.04
N LYS A 57 7.17 13.51 12.33
CA LYS A 57 7.52 14.24 13.56
C LYS A 57 7.21 13.47 14.84
N SER A 58 6.09 12.75 14.89
CA SER A 58 5.77 11.86 16.03
C SER A 58 6.82 10.75 16.25
N ILE A 59 7.37 10.19 15.16
CA ILE A 59 8.45 9.19 15.25
C ILE A 59 9.75 9.86 15.70
N GLN A 60 10.07 11.05 15.18
CA GLN A 60 11.24 11.83 15.64
C GLN A 60 11.14 12.16 17.14
N LYS A 61 9.97 12.61 17.61
CA LYS A 61 9.70 12.87 19.03
C LYS A 61 9.90 11.62 19.89
N LEU A 62 9.39 10.47 19.45
CA LEU A 62 9.62 9.20 20.13
C LEU A 62 11.11 8.86 20.18
N CYS A 63 11.84 8.99 19.08
CA CYS A 63 13.28 8.73 19.03
C CYS A 63 14.05 9.66 19.99
N SER A 64 13.70 10.94 20.08
CA SER A 64 14.33 11.89 21.01
C SER A 64 14.13 11.47 22.47
N VAL A 65 12.91 11.11 22.87
CA VAL A 65 12.61 10.63 24.23
C VAL A 65 13.37 9.33 24.55
N LEU A 66 13.47 8.43 23.57
CA LEU A 66 14.19 7.16 23.72
C LEU A 66 15.71 7.36 23.86
N ILE A 67 16.28 8.31 23.12
CA ILE A 67 17.70 8.70 23.26
C ILE A 67 17.93 9.25 24.67
N GLU A 68 17.14 10.24 25.10
CA GLU A 68 17.29 10.86 26.41
C GLU A 68 17.26 9.85 27.58
N LYS A 69 16.37 8.85 27.49
CA LYS A 69 16.16 7.86 28.57
C LYS A 69 17.09 6.65 28.51
N TYR A 70 17.49 6.20 27.31
CA TYR A 70 18.08 4.87 27.13
C TYR A 70 19.38 4.83 26.31
N ALA A 71 19.80 5.95 25.71
CA ALA A 71 21.13 6.02 25.13
C ALA A 71 22.19 5.95 26.24
N ILE A 72 23.32 5.31 25.93
CA ILE A 72 24.52 5.29 26.76
C ILE A 72 25.23 6.64 26.65
N ASP A 73 25.21 7.23 25.45
CA ASP A 73 25.78 8.54 25.15
C ASP A 73 24.79 9.32 24.27
N ASN A 74 24.08 10.28 24.88
CA ASN A 74 23.01 11.03 24.24
C ASN A 74 23.51 11.94 23.10
N GLU A 75 24.79 12.32 23.11
CA GLU A 75 25.37 13.18 22.08
C GLU A 75 25.80 12.35 20.86
N ARG A 76 26.22 11.10 21.09
CA ARG A 76 26.81 10.24 20.06
C ARG A 76 25.84 9.24 19.44
N GLU A 77 24.88 8.72 20.20
CA GLU A 77 23.96 7.69 19.70
C GLU A 77 22.75 8.29 18.99
N LYS A 78 22.30 7.59 17.95
CA LYS A 78 21.02 7.82 17.27
C LYS A 78 20.22 6.52 17.28
N CYS A 79 18.90 6.62 17.14
CA CYS A 79 18.05 5.44 17.09
C CYS A 79 16.91 5.55 16.08
N LEU A 80 16.38 4.38 15.69
CA LEU A 80 15.09 4.22 15.02
C LEU A 80 14.31 3.09 15.70
N VAL A 81 12.99 3.16 15.56
CA VAL A 81 12.04 2.24 16.21
C VAL A 81 11.38 1.33 15.17
N PHE A 82 11.25 0.05 15.51
CA PHE A 82 10.66 -1.01 14.69
C PHE A 82 9.57 -1.75 15.46
N SER A 83 8.59 -2.30 14.74
CA SER A 83 7.42 -2.99 15.31
C SER A 83 7.73 -4.39 15.87
N SER A 84 8.93 -4.92 15.67
CA SER A 84 9.33 -6.24 16.19
C SER A 84 10.82 -6.35 16.43
N TYR A 85 11.19 -7.23 17.38
CA TYR A 85 12.56 -7.62 17.64
C TYR A 85 13.23 -8.30 16.45
N ASN A 86 12.49 -9.10 15.68
CA ASN A 86 13.04 -9.78 14.52
C ASN A 86 13.41 -8.79 13.41
N VAL A 87 12.60 -7.75 13.21
CA VAL A 87 12.93 -6.61 12.33
C VAL A 87 14.19 -5.91 12.80
N ALA A 88 14.26 -5.54 14.09
CA ALA A 88 15.43 -4.89 14.67
C ALA A 88 16.70 -5.76 14.54
N LYS A 89 16.58 -7.08 14.71
CA LYS A 89 17.66 -8.04 14.51
C LYS A 89 18.13 -8.05 13.04
N ARG A 90 17.22 -8.11 12.07
CA ARG A 90 17.57 -8.02 10.64
C ARG A 90 18.28 -6.71 10.31
N CYS A 91 17.77 -5.59 10.82
CA CYS A 91 18.41 -4.28 10.68
C CYS A 91 19.84 -4.27 11.24
N ARG A 92 20.04 -4.84 12.44
CA ARG A 92 21.37 -4.97 13.03
C ARG A 92 22.31 -5.79 12.16
N GLU A 93 21.86 -6.93 11.64
CA GLU A 93 22.70 -7.75 10.77
C GLU A 93 23.01 -7.04 9.44
N TYR A 94 22.06 -6.28 8.89
CA TYR A 94 22.30 -5.41 7.73
C TYR A 94 23.42 -4.39 8.00
N ILE A 95 23.34 -3.66 9.11
CA ILE A 95 24.35 -2.66 9.49
C ILE A 95 25.72 -3.30 9.67
N LYS A 96 25.81 -4.47 10.33
CA LYS A 96 27.07 -5.20 10.51
C LYS A 96 27.72 -5.61 9.19
N VAL A 97 26.92 -5.98 8.19
CA VAL A 97 27.43 -6.38 6.87
C VAL A 97 27.87 -5.17 6.05
N ARG A 98 27.21 -4.03 6.20
CA ARG A 98 27.39 -2.85 5.34
C ARG A 98 28.35 -1.81 5.91
N SER A 99 28.49 -1.72 7.23
CA SER A 99 29.36 -0.75 7.87
C SER A 99 30.84 -1.11 7.62
N PRO A 100 31.65 -0.20 7.04
CA PRO A 100 33.01 -0.49 6.56
C PRO A 100 34.09 -0.63 7.65
N LYS A 101 33.75 -1.03 8.89
CA LYS A 101 34.72 -1.13 9.99
C LYS A 101 34.71 -2.50 10.68
N ASN A 102 35.91 -3.09 10.78
CA ASN A 102 36.25 -4.24 11.64
C ASN A 102 36.19 -3.92 13.16
N LYS A 103 35.66 -2.75 13.55
CA LYS A 103 35.22 -2.51 14.93
C LYS A 103 33.79 -2.99 14.96
N ALA A 104 33.48 -4.03 15.72
CA ALA A 104 32.11 -4.42 15.98
C ALA A 104 31.34 -3.20 16.54
N SER A 105 30.68 -2.45 15.66
CA SER A 105 29.77 -1.38 16.05
C SER A 105 28.80 -1.98 17.06
N LYS A 106 28.71 -1.39 18.26
CA LYS A 106 27.78 -1.87 19.30
C LYS A 106 26.36 -1.48 18.91
N VAL A 107 25.82 -2.12 17.87
CA VAL A 107 24.41 -1.98 17.50
C VAL A 107 23.58 -2.65 18.60
N ARG A 108 22.93 -1.83 19.40
CA ARG A 108 22.14 -2.25 20.56
C ARG A 108 20.66 -2.31 20.20
N ILE A 109 19.97 -3.29 20.75
CA ILE A 109 18.52 -3.42 20.60
C ILE A 109 17.92 -3.33 22.00
N LEU A 110 17.01 -2.38 22.19
CA LEU A 110 16.16 -2.27 23.38
C LEU A 110 14.75 -2.72 23.00
N GLN A 111 14.14 -3.59 23.80
CA GLN A 111 12.75 -3.99 23.63
C GLN A 111 11.90 -3.29 24.69
N LEU A 112 10.81 -2.66 24.25
CA LEU A 112 9.82 -2.03 25.11
C LEU A 112 8.45 -2.61 24.81
N SER A 113 7.58 -2.64 25.81
CA SER A 113 6.19 -3.06 25.68
C SER A 113 5.30 -2.12 26.48
N THR A 114 4.20 -1.66 25.90
CA THR A 114 3.11 -1.02 26.66
C THR A 114 2.40 -2.06 27.52
N CYS A 115 1.64 -1.59 28.52
CA CYS A 115 0.83 -2.46 29.37
C CYS A 115 -0.29 -3.12 28.56
N LYS A 116 -0.62 -4.38 28.91
CA LYS A 116 -1.82 -5.06 28.40
C LYS A 116 -3.09 -4.37 28.93
N PRO A 117 -4.22 -4.48 28.22
CA PRO A 117 -5.53 -4.18 28.78
C PRO A 117 -5.78 -5.01 30.04
N ASN A 118 -6.26 -4.37 31.11
CA ASN A 118 -6.55 -5.06 32.38
C ASN A 118 -7.97 -5.65 32.42
N ASN A 119 -8.87 -5.15 31.58
CA ASN A 119 -10.28 -5.52 31.53
C ASN A 119 -10.84 -5.34 30.10
N PRO A 120 -12.03 -5.91 29.78
CA PRO A 120 -12.62 -5.81 28.43
C PRO A 120 -12.93 -4.38 27.98
N GLU A 121 -13.16 -3.44 28.91
CA GLU A 121 -13.39 -2.03 28.55
C GLU A 121 -12.09 -1.38 28.02
N GLU A 122 -10.94 -1.67 28.66
CA GLU A 122 -9.62 -1.23 28.19
C GLU A 122 -9.29 -1.74 26.78
N GLU A 123 -9.80 -2.92 26.36
CA GLU A 123 -9.53 -3.48 25.02
C GLU A 123 -10.03 -2.58 23.88
N HIS A 124 -10.99 -1.70 24.15
CA HIS A 124 -11.51 -0.76 23.15
C HIS A 124 -10.55 0.40 22.84
N TYR A 125 -9.66 0.77 23.77
CA TYR A 125 -8.78 1.95 23.61
C TYR A 125 -7.31 1.68 23.93
N LYS A 126 -6.97 0.43 24.29
CA LYS A 126 -5.63 0.03 24.68
C LYS A 126 -5.30 -1.35 24.10
N GLN A 127 -4.05 -1.52 23.67
CA GLN A 127 -3.52 -2.78 23.19
C GLN A 127 -2.04 -2.88 23.56
N GLU A 128 -1.57 -4.07 23.97
CA GLU A 128 -0.13 -4.28 24.17
C GLU A 128 0.61 -4.04 22.84
N CYS A 129 1.48 -3.04 22.85
CA CYS A 129 2.32 -2.65 21.74
C CYS A 129 3.78 -2.91 22.09
N LYS A 130 4.40 -3.84 21.37
CA LYS A 130 5.81 -4.19 21.50
C LYS A 130 6.60 -3.46 20.43
N VAL A 131 7.61 -2.72 20.84
CA VAL A 131 8.53 -2.05 19.92
C VAL A 131 9.96 -2.40 20.25
N SER A 132 10.80 -2.40 19.22
CA SER A 132 12.24 -2.63 19.34
C SER A 132 12.99 -1.43 18.79
N VAL A 133 13.91 -0.90 19.59
CA VAL A 133 14.68 0.30 19.29
C VAL A 133 16.10 -0.11 18.96
N VAL A 134 16.59 0.28 17.78
CA VAL A 134 17.96 0.03 17.36
C VAL A 134 18.78 1.30 17.61
N PHE A 135 19.76 1.20 18.51
CA PHE A 135 20.73 2.26 18.80
C PHE A 135 22.02 2.02 18.03
N VAL A 136 22.53 3.07 17.41
CA VAL A 136 23.79 3.09 16.66
C VAL A 136 24.57 4.37 16.94
N ASP A 137 25.89 4.32 16.73
CA ASP A 137 26.70 5.53 16.65
C ASP A 137 26.24 6.41 15.48
N GLN A 138 26.37 7.74 15.61
CA GLN A 138 26.02 8.69 14.54
C GLN A 138 26.65 8.36 13.18
N GLU A 139 27.86 7.78 13.16
CA GLU A 139 28.55 7.32 11.95
C GLU A 139 27.82 6.17 11.23
N ASP A 140 27.10 5.33 11.96
CA ASP A 140 26.37 4.16 11.43
C ASP A 140 24.89 4.48 11.15
N PHE A 141 24.41 5.67 11.56
CA PHE A 141 23.04 6.12 11.29
C PHE A 141 22.64 6.10 9.81
N PRO A 142 23.51 6.42 8.83
CA PRO A 142 23.18 6.29 7.42
C PRO A 142 22.72 4.88 7.03
N PHE A 143 23.36 3.81 7.55
CA PHE A 143 22.98 2.43 7.26
C PHE A 143 21.66 2.03 7.96
N LEU A 144 21.45 2.54 9.17
CA LEU A 144 20.18 2.35 9.89
C LEU A 144 19.02 3.03 9.13
N LYS A 145 19.22 4.27 8.68
CA LYS A 145 18.24 5.01 7.87
C LYS A 145 18.00 4.33 6.53
N GLU A 146 19.05 3.86 5.86
CA GLU A 146 18.97 3.12 4.58
C GLU A 146 18.12 1.84 4.73
N TYR A 147 18.33 1.05 5.80
CA TYR A 147 17.49 -0.13 6.07
C TYR A 147 16.02 0.27 6.29
N TRP A 148 15.77 1.26 7.15
CA TRP A 148 14.42 1.76 7.44
C TRP A 148 13.70 2.26 6.17
N GLN A 149 14.41 3.03 5.34
CA GLN A 149 13.88 3.60 4.11
C GLN A 149 13.50 2.51 3.10
N HIS A 150 14.43 1.60 2.78
CA HIS A 150 14.16 0.68 1.69
C HIS A 150 13.26 -0.48 2.11
N THR A 151 13.44 -1.07 3.29
CA THR A 151 12.63 -2.24 3.69
C THR A 151 11.18 -1.89 4.01
N GLY A 152 10.89 -0.64 4.43
CA GLY A 152 9.55 -0.22 4.83
C GLY A 152 9.01 -0.92 6.08
N GLU A 153 9.86 -1.56 6.89
CA GLU A 153 9.51 -2.30 8.12
C GLU A 153 9.52 -1.43 9.41
N GLY A 154 9.55 -0.10 9.28
CA GLY A 154 9.49 0.83 10.41
C GLY A 154 8.10 0.90 11.07
N ILE A 155 7.99 1.69 12.15
CA ILE A 155 6.70 1.99 12.79
C ILE A 155 5.93 3.11 12.05
N SER A 156 4.60 3.11 12.17
CA SER A 156 3.76 4.23 11.73
C SER A 156 3.77 5.38 12.74
N SER A 157 3.29 6.55 12.31
CA SER A 157 3.12 7.70 13.20
C SER A 157 2.05 7.47 14.28
N ARG A 158 1.03 6.63 14.02
CA ARG A 158 0.05 6.18 15.02
C ARG A 158 0.70 5.36 16.13
N VAL A 159 1.53 4.38 15.76
CA VAL A 159 2.32 3.61 16.72
C VAL A 159 3.22 4.53 17.56
N ALA A 160 3.87 5.51 16.93
CA ALA A 160 4.74 6.43 17.66
C ALA A 160 3.99 7.26 18.70
N GLU A 161 2.81 7.77 18.37
CA GLU A 161 1.95 8.51 19.29
C GLU A 161 1.41 7.62 20.41
N TYR A 162 0.96 6.41 20.07
CA TYR A 162 0.48 5.43 21.04
C TYR A 162 1.56 5.08 22.08
N VAL A 163 2.78 4.77 21.61
CA VAL A 163 3.91 4.46 22.50
C VAL A 163 4.32 5.66 23.35
N LEU A 164 4.33 6.87 22.78
CA LEU A 164 4.59 8.11 23.53
C LEU A 164 3.57 8.30 24.66
N LYS A 165 2.28 8.11 24.35
CA LYS A 165 1.18 8.24 25.30
C LYS A 165 1.31 7.22 26.43
N GLU A 166 1.37 5.94 26.09
CA GLU A 166 1.30 4.84 27.06
C GLU A 166 2.57 4.68 27.89
N LEU A 167 3.77 4.88 27.32
CA LEU A 167 5.02 4.68 28.06
C LEU A 167 5.56 5.93 28.75
N PHE A 168 5.24 7.13 28.26
CA PHE A 168 5.94 8.34 28.71
C PHE A 168 5.01 9.44 29.21
N LEU A 169 3.79 9.57 28.71
CA LEU A 169 2.86 10.61 29.17
C LEU A 169 1.92 10.13 30.28
N ALA A 170 1.32 8.95 30.13
CA ALA A 170 0.43 8.37 31.14
C ALA A 170 1.17 8.07 32.46
N ILE A 171 2.39 7.53 32.36
CA ILE A 171 3.25 7.23 33.52
C ILE A 171 3.68 8.51 34.25
N ASN A 172 3.95 9.60 33.53
CA ASN A 172 4.32 10.88 34.14
C ASN A 172 3.13 11.52 34.87
N LYS A 173 1.91 11.48 34.31
CA LYS A 173 0.69 11.97 35.00
C LYS A 173 0.39 11.16 36.27
N GLU A 174 0.63 9.85 36.29
CA GLU A 174 0.53 9.03 37.51
C GLU A 174 1.66 9.30 38.52
N ALA A 175 2.89 9.51 38.05
CA ALA A 175 4.02 9.86 38.89
C ALA A 175 3.88 11.26 39.52
N GLU A 176 3.28 12.22 38.81
CA GLU A 176 2.94 13.56 39.31
C GLU A 176 1.74 13.54 40.26
N LYS A 177 0.71 12.73 40.01
CA LYS A 177 -0.37 12.52 41.00
C LYS A 177 0.15 11.90 42.31
N ASN A 178 1.18 11.06 42.23
CA ASN A 178 1.79 10.41 43.40
C ASN A 178 2.88 11.27 44.06
N LYS A 179 3.42 12.29 43.38
CA LYS A 179 4.34 13.29 43.93
C LYS A 179 3.56 14.59 44.17
N GLY A 180 3.01 14.74 45.37
CA GLY A 180 2.28 15.95 45.78
C GLY A 180 2.99 17.25 45.33
N HIS A 181 2.19 18.16 44.76
CA HIS A 181 2.52 19.48 44.22
C HIS A 181 3.97 19.97 44.40
N ILE A 182 4.76 19.91 43.33
CA ILE A 182 5.83 20.86 43.05
C ILE A 182 5.66 21.32 41.60
N GLN A 183 5.38 22.61 41.42
CA GLN A 183 5.12 23.25 40.14
C GLN A 183 6.41 23.30 39.31
N ASP A 184 6.39 22.72 38.12
CA ASP A 184 7.41 22.92 37.10
C ASP A 184 6.76 23.57 35.88
N GLU A 185 7.06 24.86 35.66
CA GLU A 185 6.35 25.72 34.69
C GLU A 185 6.56 25.30 33.22
N THR A 186 7.57 24.48 32.93
CA THR A 186 7.90 24.04 31.56
C THR A 186 7.07 22.84 31.09
N ALA A 187 6.56 22.00 32.00
CA ALA A 187 5.69 20.87 31.67
C ALA A 187 4.24 21.31 31.41
N ASN A 188 3.80 22.42 32.04
CA ASN A 188 2.44 22.95 31.90
C ASN A 188 2.17 23.53 30.51
N THR A 189 3.17 24.13 29.85
CA THR A 189 2.97 24.72 28.52
C THR A 189 2.78 23.66 27.43
N LEU A 190 3.47 22.50 27.55
CA LEU A 190 3.30 21.37 26.63
C LEU A 190 1.96 20.66 26.85
N ASN A 191 1.50 20.53 28.09
CA ASN A 191 0.22 19.90 28.42
C ASN A 191 -0.98 20.76 27.97
N GLN A 192 -0.91 22.09 28.11
CA GLN A 192 -1.99 22.99 27.67
C GLN A 192 -2.16 23.03 26.14
N GLN A 193 -1.07 23.06 25.37
CA GLN A 193 -1.17 23.06 23.90
C GLN A 193 -1.68 21.73 23.34
N LEU A 194 -1.46 20.61 24.03
CA LEU A 194 -1.93 19.29 23.60
C LEU A 194 -3.37 19.00 24.04
N ASP A 195 -3.78 19.44 25.23
CA ASP A 195 -5.16 19.26 25.71
C ASP A 195 -6.17 20.12 24.91
N ASP A 196 -5.77 21.31 24.44
CA ASP A 196 -6.64 22.17 23.61
C ASP A 196 -6.81 21.61 22.17
N ASP A 197 -5.75 20.99 21.61
CA ASP A 197 -5.80 20.29 20.32
C ASP A 197 -6.53 18.93 20.41
N GLU A 198 -6.41 18.19 21.52
CA GLU A 198 -7.12 16.91 21.74
C GLU A 198 -8.63 17.13 21.92
N ASN A 199 -9.06 18.07 22.75
CA ASN A 199 -10.49 18.31 23.01
C ASN A 199 -11.24 18.85 21.79
N PHE A 200 -10.59 19.65 20.94
CA PHE A 200 -11.21 20.20 19.72
C PHE A 200 -11.32 19.15 18.59
N VAL A 201 -10.43 18.14 18.57
CA VAL A 201 -10.37 17.09 17.53
C VAL A 201 -11.22 15.87 17.88
N GLU A 202 -11.27 15.45 19.16
CA GLU A 202 -12.14 14.35 19.61
C GLU A 202 -13.62 14.63 19.29
N GLN A 203 -14.07 15.88 19.44
CA GLN A 203 -15.47 16.25 19.22
C GLN A 203 -15.89 16.34 17.74
N ARG A 204 -14.95 16.54 16.80
CA ARG A 204 -15.30 16.84 15.39
C ARG A 204 -15.01 15.70 14.41
N PHE A 205 -14.06 14.79 14.69
CA PHE A 205 -13.68 13.73 13.74
C PHE A 205 -13.30 12.35 14.35
N GLY A 206 -13.36 12.17 15.67
CA GLY A 206 -12.85 10.96 16.33
C GLY A 206 -13.82 10.34 17.31
N ARG A 207 -14.64 9.38 16.86
CA ARG A 207 -14.85 8.23 17.76
C ARG A 207 -13.45 7.67 18.01
N SER A 208 -12.99 7.64 19.27
CA SER A 208 -11.81 6.86 19.67
C SER A 208 -11.84 5.55 18.90
N LEU A 209 -10.84 5.31 18.04
CA LEU A 209 -10.86 4.15 17.16
C LEU A 209 -10.86 2.92 18.06
N ASP A 210 -11.94 2.15 18.00
CA ASP A 210 -12.11 0.96 18.82
C ASP A 210 -11.04 -0.08 18.43
N MET A 211 -9.97 -0.17 19.21
CA MET A 211 -8.80 -1.00 18.92
C MET A 211 -9.16 -2.49 18.84
N SER A 212 -10.22 -2.92 19.54
CA SER A 212 -10.75 -4.29 19.47
C SER A 212 -11.19 -4.69 18.06
N MET A 213 -11.52 -3.71 17.20
CA MET A 213 -11.89 -3.94 15.81
C MET A 213 -10.71 -4.28 14.89
N GLY A 214 -9.45 -4.13 15.35
CA GLY A 214 -8.26 -4.30 14.51
C GLY A 214 -8.19 -5.64 13.78
N ALA A 215 -8.44 -6.75 14.48
CA ALA A 215 -8.43 -8.09 13.87
C ALA A 215 -9.53 -8.25 12.81
N ARG A 216 -10.74 -7.76 13.11
CA ARG A 216 -11.87 -7.75 12.16
C ARG A 216 -11.56 -6.90 10.94
N ALA A 217 -10.94 -5.73 11.12
CA ALA A 217 -10.55 -4.83 10.05
C ALA A 217 -9.57 -5.52 9.09
N LYS A 218 -8.52 -6.15 9.62
CA LYS A 218 -7.57 -6.95 8.82
C LYS A 218 -8.24 -8.05 8.02
N LEU A 219 -9.17 -8.80 8.63
CA LEU A 219 -9.92 -9.85 7.95
C LEU A 219 -10.77 -9.30 6.79
N LEU A 220 -11.45 -8.17 6.99
CA LEU A 220 -12.26 -7.54 5.95
C LEU A 220 -11.40 -7.03 4.78
N ILE A 221 -10.22 -6.47 5.07
CA ILE A 221 -9.24 -6.04 4.05
C ILE A 221 -8.79 -7.25 3.23
N LYS A 222 -8.36 -8.33 3.89
CA LYS A 222 -7.96 -9.58 3.23
C LYS A 222 -9.06 -10.15 2.34
N ARG A 223 -10.32 -10.16 2.81
CA ARG A 223 -11.48 -10.60 2.02
C ARG A 223 -11.74 -9.73 0.81
N ARG A 224 -11.59 -8.41 0.91
CA ARG A 224 -11.73 -7.49 -0.24
C ARG A 224 -10.70 -7.77 -1.32
N ILE A 225 -9.44 -7.97 -0.91
CA ILE A 225 -8.35 -8.33 -1.83
C ILE A 225 -8.66 -9.67 -2.49
N ALA A 226 -8.90 -10.72 -1.70
CA ALA A 226 -9.18 -12.06 -2.22
C ALA A 226 -10.40 -12.09 -3.17
N ARG A 227 -11.49 -11.39 -2.85
CA ARG A 227 -12.69 -11.36 -3.71
C ARG A 227 -12.41 -10.75 -5.08
N LYS A 228 -11.53 -9.74 -5.17
CA LYS A 228 -11.24 -9.07 -6.46
C LYS A 228 -10.15 -9.75 -7.27
N VAL A 229 -9.28 -10.52 -6.61
CA VAL A 229 -8.32 -11.39 -7.30
C VAL A 229 -9.03 -12.57 -7.98
N VAL A 230 -10.27 -12.89 -7.62
CA VAL A 230 -11.03 -14.08 -8.05
C VAL A 230 -12.38 -13.70 -8.69
N ASP A 231 -12.33 -12.88 -9.73
CA ASP A 231 -13.49 -12.41 -10.51
C ASP A 231 -14.43 -11.36 -9.91
N VAL A 232 -15.03 -10.63 -10.84
CA VAL A 232 -16.27 -9.90 -10.65
C VAL A 232 -17.40 -10.82 -11.10
N ASP A 233 -18.19 -11.32 -10.16
CA ASP A 233 -19.66 -11.21 -10.15
C ASP A 233 -20.20 -11.72 -8.81
N ASP A 234 -20.86 -10.82 -8.08
CA ASP A 234 -22.12 -11.08 -7.34
C ASP A 234 -22.57 -9.76 -6.69
N GLU A 235 -23.34 -8.98 -7.43
CA GLU A 235 -24.35 -8.13 -6.81
C GLU A 235 -25.64 -8.94 -6.70
N GLY A 236 -26.03 -9.29 -5.47
CA GLY A 236 -27.36 -9.82 -5.18
C GLY A 236 -27.42 -10.82 -4.03
N GLY A 237 -27.87 -10.37 -2.85
CA GLY A 237 -28.53 -11.25 -1.89
C GLY A 237 -27.77 -11.56 -0.60
N THR A 238 -28.02 -10.76 0.42
CA THR A 238 -27.93 -11.19 1.82
C THR A 238 -28.91 -12.35 2.08
N THR A 239 -28.45 -13.42 2.73
CA THR A 239 -29.17 -14.05 3.85
C THR A 239 -28.19 -14.80 4.74
N ALA A 240 -28.26 -14.48 6.03
CA ALA A 240 -27.66 -15.26 7.10
C ALA A 240 -28.44 -16.57 7.30
N SER A 241 -27.75 -17.66 7.62
CA SER A 241 -28.36 -18.81 8.32
C SER A 241 -27.28 -19.58 9.06
N ALA A 242 -27.61 -19.91 10.30
CA ALA A 242 -26.75 -20.48 11.31
C ALA A 242 -26.51 -21.99 11.17
N ASP A 243 -25.46 -22.39 11.88
CA ASP A 243 -25.00 -23.70 12.31
C ASP A 243 -26.07 -24.81 12.50
N ASN A 244 -25.75 -26.03 12.03
CA ASN A 244 -25.84 -27.27 12.80
C ASN A 244 -25.26 -28.46 12.01
N GLY A 245 -24.29 -29.14 12.61
CA GLY A 245 -23.70 -30.36 12.06
C GLY A 245 -24.58 -31.61 12.18
N ARG A 246 -24.43 -32.53 11.21
CA ARG A 246 -24.25 -33.98 11.44
C ARG A 246 -24.09 -34.75 10.12
N THR A 247 -23.00 -35.48 10.04
CA THR A 247 -22.67 -36.54 9.08
C THR A 247 -23.69 -37.67 9.12
N ILE A 248 -24.35 -38.04 8.01
CA ILE A 248 -24.76 -39.42 7.65
C ILE A 248 -24.76 -39.60 6.11
N THR A 249 -24.34 -40.79 5.72
CA THR A 249 -24.07 -41.42 4.42
C THR A 249 -25.26 -41.64 3.46
N SER A 250 -24.95 -41.61 2.16
CA SER A 250 -25.42 -42.48 1.04
C SER A 250 -26.91 -42.80 0.83
N GLY A 251 -27.38 -42.62 -0.42
CA GLY A 251 -28.33 -43.56 -1.05
C GLY A 251 -29.48 -42.96 -1.88
N ALA A 252 -29.32 -43.07 -3.21
CA ALA A 252 -30.30 -43.50 -4.21
C ALA A 252 -31.70 -42.82 -4.36
N THR A 253 -31.91 -42.28 -5.58
CA THR A 253 -33.07 -42.45 -6.50
C THR A 253 -34.50 -42.40 -5.96
N GLY A 254 -35.38 -41.57 -6.58
CA GLY A 254 -36.82 -41.84 -6.56
C GLY A 254 -37.71 -40.66 -6.88
N ASN A 255 -38.19 -40.64 -8.11
CA ASN A 255 -39.15 -39.73 -8.72
C ASN A 255 -40.59 -39.89 -8.14
N ILE A 256 -41.43 -38.84 -8.31
CA ILE A 256 -42.91 -38.85 -8.55
C ILE A 256 -43.91 -38.42 -7.42
N ASN A 257 -44.62 -37.32 -7.74
CA ASN A 257 -46.05 -36.93 -7.58
C ASN A 257 -46.78 -36.83 -6.21
N GLU A 258 -47.21 -35.59 -5.93
CA GLU A 258 -48.63 -35.10 -5.94
C GLU A 258 -49.55 -35.39 -4.73
N PHE A 259 -50.48 -34.43 -4.53
CA PHE A 259 -51.70 -34.38 -3.68
C PHE A 259 -51.70 -33.59 -2.36
N ILE A 260 -52.10 -32.30 -2.48
CA ILE A 260 -53.35 -31.65 -2.01
C ILE A 260 -53.99 -32.10 -0.67
N ILE A 261 -54.52 -31.09 0.04
CA ILE A 261 -55.64 -30.99 1.02
C ILE A 261 -55.09 -30.39 2.34
N ASP A 262 -55.15 -29.09 2.57
CA ASP A 262 -56.30 -28.19 2.78
C ASP A 262 -56.96 -28.32 4.18
N THR A 263 -57.40 -27.16 4.66
CA THR A 263 -58.42 -26.87 5.67
C THR A 263 -58.10 -26.76 7.17
N THR A 264 -58.15 -25.49 7.61
CA THR A 264 -59.01 -24.91 8.67
C THR A 264 -58.73 -25.25 10.13
N SER A 265 -58.28 -24.28 10.93
CA SER A 265 -59.04 -23.21 11.62
C SER A 265 -59.83 -23.69 12.86
N ARG A 266 -59.47 -23.14 14.03
CA ARG A 266 -60.36 -22.39 14.93
C ARG A 266 -59.67 -21.99 16.24
N SER A 267 -59.77 -20.69 16.49
CA SER A 267 -59.84 -19.97 17.77
C SER A 267 -60.69 -20.68 18.84
N THR A 268 -60.56 -20.48 20.15
CA THR A 268 -60.67 -19.21 20.90
C THR A 268 -60.33 -19.39 22.40
N ASN A 269 -59.85 -18.29 23.00
CA ASN A 269 -60.24 -17.70 24.30
C ASN A 269 -59.57 -18.04 25.65
N HIS A 270 -59.05 -16.93 26.22
CA HIS A 270 -59.20 -16.38 27.58
C HIS A 270 -58.18 -16.72 28.69
N GLY A 271 -57.55 -15.66 29.21
CA GLY A 271 -57.24 -15.56 30.65
C GLY A 271 -55.98 -14.79 31.06
N THR A 272 -56.04 -13.45 31.05
CA THR A 272 -55.50 -12.51 32.07
C THR A 272 -54.00 -12.44 32.41
N ASP A 273 -53.41 -11.31 32.01
CA ASP A 273 -52.57 -10.33 32.74
C ASP A 273 -51.35 -10.78 33.58
N SER A 274 -50.14 -10.43 33.12
CA SER A 274 -49.32 -9.35 33.73
C SER A 274 -47.98 -9.10 33.01
N ARG A 275 -47.89 -7.88 32.44
CA ARG A 275 -46.74 -7.00 32.13
C ARG A 275 -45.29 -7.53 32.22
N SER A 276 -44.64 -7.61 31.06
CA SER A 276 -43.37 -6.93 30.75
C SER A 276 -43.21 -6.77 29.23
N GLN A 277 -43.41 -5.55 28.73
CA GLN A 277 -43.31 -5.21 27.29
C GLN A 277 -41.85 -5.08 26.85
N SER A 278 -41.43 -5.97 25.96
CA SER A 278 -40.36 -5.73 24.99
C SER A 278 -41.01 -5.33 23.67
N ASN A 279 -40.99 -4.04 23.32
CA ASN A 279 -41.45 -3.58 22.01
C ASN A 279 -40.26 -3.52 21.04
N ASN A 280 -40.31 -4.41 20.05
CA ASN A 280 -39.72 -4.18 18.73
C ASN A 280 -40.36 -2.93 18.13
N ILE A 281 -39.54 -1.99 17.66
CA ILE A 281 -39.99 -0.88 16.82
C ILE A 281 -39.28 -0.97 15.46
N ASN A 282 -40.11 -0.99 14.42
CA ASN A 282 -39.78 -0.89 13.00
C ASN A 282 -38.83 0.26 12.69
N THR A 283 -37.85 0.01 11.83
CA THR A 283 -37.12 1.03 11.10
C THR A 283 -37.90 1.42 9.86
N SER A 284 -38.60 2.54 9.91
CA SER A 284 -39.04 3.30 8.74
C SER A 284 -38.64 4.76 8.91
N ASP A 285 -38.08 5.31 7.84
CA ASP A 285 -37.96 6.73 7.49
C ASP A 285 -36.92 7.59 8.24
N PHE A 286 -35.80 7.83 7.57
CA PHE A 286 -34.96 9.01 7.78
C PHE A 286 -34.99 9.88 6.51
N THR A 287 -35.67 11.00 6.58
CA THR A 287 -35.59 12.10 5.60
C THR A 287 -34.36 12.97 5.90
N HIS A 288 -33.63 13.38 4.86
CA HIS A 288 -32.47 14.26 4.97
C HIS A 288 -32.87 15.73 4.71
N TYR A 289 -32.46 16.63 5.60
CA TYR A 289 -32.59 18.07 5.47
C TYR A 289 -31.22 18.71 5.17
N ASN A 290 -31.20 19.79 4.38
CA ASN A 290 -29.99 20.57 4.13
C ASN A 290 -29.70 21.57 5.28
N GLU A 291 -28.56 22.27 5.22
CA GLU A 291 -28.08 23.21 6.25
C GLU A 291 -29.01 24.43 6.48
N ASN A 292 -30.05 24.61 5.66
CA ASN A 292 -31.07 25.65 5.82
C ASN A 292 -32.46 25.09 6.24
N GLY A 293 -32.56 23.80 6.53
CA GLY A 293 -33.79 23.19 7.05
C GLY A 293 -34.88 22.93 6.01
N GLU A 294 -34.54 22.89 4.72
CA GLU A 294 -35.48 22.55 3.65
C GLU A 294 -35.33 21.07 3.24
N GLU A 295 -36.47 20.45 2.93
CA GLU A 295 -36.60 19.04 2.53
C GLU A 295 -36.05 18.85 1.11
N VAL A 296 -35.11 17.93 0.92
CA VAL A 296 -34.48 17.68 -0.38
C VAL A 296 -35.08 16.43 -1.02
N GLU A 297 -35.75 16.59 -2.17
CA GLU A 297 -36.19 15.45 -2.99
C GLU A 297 -34.98 14.68 -3.54
N VAL A 298 -34.90 13.40 -3.21
CA VAL A 298 -33.94 12.46 -3.79
C VAL A 298 -34.39 12.13 -5.22
N PHE A 299 -33.68 12.64 -6.22
CA PHE A 299 -33.91 12.25 -7.62
C PHE A 299 -33.51 10.78 -7.83
N ASN A 300 -34.51 9.91 -7.91
CA ASN A 300 -34.37 8.54 -8.40
C ASN A 300 -34.08 8.55 -9.91
N ILE A 301 -32.82 8.29 -10.31
CA ILE A 301 -32.48 8.03 -11.71
C ILE A 301 -32.81 6.56 -12.01
N THR A 302 -34.09 6.25 -12.14
CA THR A 302 -34.63 5.06 -12.79
C THR A 302 -35.96 5.42 -13.43
N ASN A 303 -35.91 6.09 -14.59
CA ASN A 303 -36.92 6.09 -15.68
C ASN A 303 -36.79 7.36 -16.54
N SER A 304 -35.92 7.31 -17.55
CA SER A 304 -36.06 8.09 -18.79
C SER A 304 -34.93 7.74 -19.77
N ILE A 305 -35.00 6.53 -20.32
CA ILE A 305 -34.44 6.29 -21.66
C ILE A 305 -35.66 6.06 -22.55
N GLU A 306 -36.17 7.16 -23.12
CA GLU A 306 -37.05 7.07 -24.27
C GLU A 306 -36.26 6.50 -25.44
N GLU A 307 -36.87 5.51 -26.08
CA GLU A 307 -36.40 4.84 -27.28
C GLU A 307 -36.01 5.85 -28.36
N ASN A 308 -34.71 5.95 -28.64
CA ASN A 308 -34.24 6.42 -29.94
C ASN A 308 -33.32 5.38 -30.55
N THR A 309 -33.83 4.84 -31.66
CA THR A 309 -33.29 3.80 -32.53
C THR A 309 -31.80 3.97 -32.84
N ILE A 310 -30.98 3.04 -32.37
CA ILE A 310 -29.65 2.75 -32.92
C ILE A 310 -29.73 1.37 -33.58
N SER A 311 -29.33 1.34 -34.84
CA SER A 311 -29.47 0.22 -35.78
C SER A 311 -28.89 -1.10 -35.27
N ASP A 312 -29.71 -2.15 -35.31
CA ASP A 312 -29.32 -3.55 -35.19
C ASP A 312 -28.32 -3.94 -36.29
N ASN A 313 -27.04 -4.06 -35.95
CA ASN A 313 -26.07 -4.88 -36.69
C ASN A 313 -24.76 -5.09 -35.91
N VAL A 314 -24.85 -5.69 -34.72
CA VAL A 314 -23.69 -6.33 -34.06
C VAL A 314 -24.07 -7.77 -33.74
N PRO A 315 -23.37 -8.79 -34.27
CA PRO A 315 -23.71 -10.17 -34.03
C PRO A 315 -23.47 -10.50 -32.55
N ARG A 316 -24.55 -10.87 -31.83
CA ARG A 316 -24.49 -11.45 -30.49
C ARG A 316 -23.86 -12.83 -30.57
N GLY A 317 -22.54 -12.89 -30.47
CA GLY A 317 -21.85 -14.12 -30.10
C GLY A 317 -22.09 -14.39 -28.62
N ASN A 318 -22.73 -15.51 -28.30
CA ASN A 318 -22.73 -16.04 -26.93
C ASN A 318 -21.28 -16.36 -26.55
N VAL A 319 -20.65 -15.52 -25.74
CA VAL A 319 -19.37 -15.80 -25.11
C VAL A 319 -19.67 -16.26 -23.69
N GLU A 320 -19.62 -17.58 -23.47
CA GLU A 320 -19.48 -18.14 -22.13
C GLU A 320 -18.13 -17.69 -21.57
N VAL A 321 -18.15 -16.86 -20.53
CA VAL A 321 -16.95 -16.36 -19.84
C VAL A 321 -16.55 -17.39 -18.78
N GLN A 322 -15.30 -17.87 -18.82
CA GLN A 322 -14.77 -18.72 -17.75
C GLN A 322 -14.34 -17.84 -16.57
N PRO A 323 -14.85 -18.11 -15.35
CA PRO A 323 -14.31 -17.47 -14.14
C PRO A 323 -12.81 -17.80 -13.98
N SER A 324 -12.03 -16.86 -13.44
CA SER A 324 -10.66 -17.07 -13.00
C SER A 324 -10.60 -18.37 -12.21
N PRO A 325 -9.81 -19.37 -12.67
CA PRO A 325 -9.83 -20.71 -12.07
C PRO A 325 -9.10 -20.76 -10.73
N TYR A 326 -8.84 -19.62 -10.08
CA TYR A 326 -7.98 -19.48 -8.91
C TYR A 326 -8.81 -19.05 -7.71
N LYS A 327 -9.18 -19.99 -6.83
CA LYS A 327 -9.84 -19.65 -5.57
C LYS A 327 -8.79 -19.24 -4.52
N ILE A 328 -8.73 -17.96 -4.20
CA ILE A 328 -7.89 -17.39 -3.14
C ILE A 328 -8.61 -17.47 -1.79
N ASP A 329 -7.96 -18.09 -0.81
CA ASP A 329 -8.36 -18.08 0.58
C ASP A 329 -7.82 -16.80 1.25
N SER A 330 -8.71 -15.92 1.68
CA SER A 330 -8.32 -14.65 2.29
C SER A 330 -7.44 -14.80 3.53
N GLU A 331 -7.56 -15.90 4.27
CA GLU A 331 -6.79 -16.09 5.50
C GLU A 331 -5.44 -16.75 5.26
N LYS A 332 -5.35 -17.65 4.27
CA LYS A 332 -4.13 -18.42 3.96
C LYS A 332 -3.24 -17.81 2.90
N ASP A 333 -3.84 -17.12 1.92
CA ASP A 333 -3.12 -16.69 0.71
C ASP A 333 -2.82 -15.19 0.71
N VAL A 334 -3.51 -14.42 1.56
CA VAL A 334 -3.38 -12.96 1.64
C VAL A 334 -2.73 -12.53 2.95
N TYR A 335 -1.63 -11.79 2.83
CA TYR A 335 -0.83 -11.27 3.93
C TYR A 335 -0.79 -9.75 3.91
N LEU A 336 -0.82 -9.13 5.10
CA LEU A 336 -0.81 -7.67 5.25
C LEU A 336 0.52 -7.20 5.85
N PHE A 337 0.91 -5.98 5.49
CA PHE A 337 2.19 -5.39 5.85
C PHE A 337 2.03 -3.90 6.22
N PRO A 338 2.96 -3.34 7.01
CA PRO A 338 2.99 -1.90 7.33
C PRO A 338 3.14 -0.99 6.11
N SER A 339 3.67 -1.50 5.00
CA SER A 339 3.87 -0.74 3.75
C SER A 339 3.99 -1.67 2.54
N GLY A 340 3.82 -1.12 1.33
CA GLY A 340 4.09 -1.84 0.08
C GLY A 340 5.53 -2.34 -0.03
N MET A 341 6.51 -1.56 0.43
CA MET A 341 7.92 -2.02 0.43
C MET A 341 8.16 -3.18 1.38
N ALA A 342 7.48 -3.22 2.52
CA ALA A 342 7.57 -4.37 3.43
C ALA A 342 7.00 -5.65 2.77
N ALA A 343 5.98 -5.54 1.92
CA ALA A 343 5.48 -6.66 1.13
C ALA A 343 6.51 -7.13 0.09
N ILE A 344 7.07 -6.21 -0.70
CA ILE A 344 8.14 -6.50 -1.69
C ILE A 344 9.36 -7.13 -1.02
N PHE A 345 9.80 -6.56 0.11
CA PHE A 345 10.95 -7.07 0.86
C PHE A 345 10.67 -8.47 1.42
N THR A 346 9.45 -8.72 1.88
CA THR A 346 9.06 -10.06 2.37
C THR A 346 9.03 -11.08 1.24
N ALA A 347 8.53 -10.73 0.06
CA ALA A 347 8.60 -11.59 -1.13
C ALA A 347 10.04 -11.95 -1.49
N HIS A 348 10.95 -10.96 -1.46
CA HIS A 348 12.37 -11.21 -1.69
C HIS A 348 12.99 -12.11 -0.62
N ARG A 349 12.67 -11.87 0.67
CA ARG A 349 13.13 -12.70 1.78
C ARG A 349 12.67 -14.15 1.65
N LEU A 350 11.41 -14.39 1.31
CA LEU A 350 10.86 -15.73 1.07
C LEU A 350 11.67 -16.49 0.02
N LEU A 351 11.99 -15.83 -1.10
CA LEU A 351 12.76 -16.43 -2.19
C LEU A 351 14.23 -16.69 -1.80
N LEU A 352 14.85 -15.77 -1.06
CA LEU A 352 16.22 -15.96 -0.55
C LEU A 352 16.28 -17.08 0.49
N GLU A 353 15.27 -17.21 1.34
CA GLU A 353 15.15 -18.28 2.32
C GLU A 353 15.00 -19.64 1.63
N LEU A 354 14.19 -19.72 0.56
CA LEU A 354 14.13 -20.91 -0.29
C LEU A 354 15.50 -21.27 -0.88
N ASP A 355 16.21 -20.30 -1.47
CA ASP A 355 17.51 -20.57 -2.09
C ASP A 355 18.60 -20.92 -1.06
N SER A 356 18.44 -20.45 0.19
CA SER A 356 19.35 -20.81 1.29
C SER A 356 19.38 -22.32 1.55
N LEU A 357 18.27 -23.04 1.32
CA LEU A 357 18.23 -24.51 1.44
C LEU A 357 19.12 -25.22 0.41
N ARG A 358 19.29 -24.64 -0.78
CA ARG A 358 20.21 -25.14 -1.80
C ARG A 358 21.66 -24.81 -1.42
N VAL A 359 21.90 -23.57 -0.99
CA VAL A 359 23.23 -23.10 -0.58
C VAL A 359 23.77 -23.92 0.59
N ASN A 360 22.94 -24.20 1.60
CA ASN A 360 23.33 -24.96 2.78
C ASN A 360 23.63 -26.43 2.43
N ARG A 361 22.80 -27.08 1.60
CA ARG A 361 23.05 -28.47 1.13
C ARG A 361 24.41 -28.63 0.45
N LYS A 362 24.72 -27.73 -0.50
CA LYS A 362 26.01 -27.75 -1.20
C LYS A 362 27.18 -27.56 -0.23
N TYR A 363 26.98 -26.77 0.82
CA TYR A 363 28.02 -26.53 1.82
C TYR A 363 28.23 -27.73 2.74
N ASP A 364 27.17 -28.41 3.16
CA ASP A 364 27.28 -29.64 3.95
C ASP A 364 28.02 -30.74 3.16
N ASP A 365 27.74 -30.87 1.86
CA ASP A 365 28.47 -31.78 0.96
C ASP A 365 29.98 -31.43 0.84
N GLU A 366 30.32 -30.13 0.89
CA GLU A 366 31.72 -29.65 0.83
C GLU A 366 32.43 -29.72 2.21
N GLN A 367 31.69 -29.67 3.32
CA GLN A 367 32.22 -29.60 4.69
C GLN A 367 32.32 -30.93 5.44
N GLU A 368 31.89 -32.07 4.88
CA GLU A 368 32.25 -33.40 5.41
C GLU A 368 33.78 -33.62 5.52
N GLN A 369 34.61 -32.68 5.05
CA GLN A 369 36.07 -32.70 5.16
C GLN A 369 36.70 -31.82 6.27
N LEU A 370 35.97 -30.97 7.02
CA LEU A 370 36.55 -30.10 8.08
C LEU A 370 35.59 -29.80 9.26
N PRO A 371 36.09 -29.55 10.50
CA PRO A 371 35.26 -29.58 11.71
C PRO A 371 34.30 -28.39 11.87
N HIS A 372 33.12 -28.72 12.39
CA HIS A 372 31.93 -27.89 12.55
C HIS A 372 32.16 -26.54 13.26
N SER A 373 31.93 -25.45 12.54
CA SER A 373 31.37 -24.24 13.14
C SER A 373 30.06 -23.91 12.42
N LYS A 374 28.94 -23.90 13.15
CA LYS A 374 27.66 -23.38 12.65
C LYS A 374 27.83 -21.87 12.46
N VAL A 375 28.29 -21.46 11.29
CA VAL A 375 28.32 -20.05 10.92
C VAL A 375 26.87 -19.61 10.76
N ASN A 376 26.35 -18.81 11.72
CA ASN A 376 25.09 -18.09 11.57
C ASN A 376 25.23 -17.10 10.41
N ARG A 377 24.99 -17.55 9.17
CA ARG A 377 25.09 -16.72 7.97
C ARG A 377 23.83 -15.89 7.80
N VAL A 378 24.02 -14.63 7.43
CA VAL A 378 22.91 -13.74 7.09
C VAL A 378 22.42 -14.13 5.69
N ILE A 379 21.15 -14.51 5.58
CA ILE A 379 20.53 -14.89 4.30
C ILE A 379 20.63 -13.72 3.31
N GLY A 380 20.96 -14.01 2.05
CA GLY A 380 21.19 -13.02 1.00
C GLY A 380 22.60 -12.44 0.96
N TYR A 381 23.45 -12.73 1.95
CA TYR A 381 24.84 -12.29 2.00
C TYR A 381 25.81 -13.48 2.00
N GLY A 382 26.85 -13.44 1.16
CA GLY A 382 27.93 -14.42 1.16
C GLY A 382 27.89 -15.43 0.00
N ALA A 383 27.75 -16.73 0.32
CA ALA A 383 27.81 -17.86 -0.64
C ALA A 383 26.88 -17.63 -1.86
N PRO A 384 27.14 -18.23 -3.04
CA PRO A 384 26.50 -17.83 -4.29
C PRO A 384 25.00 -18.17 -4.31
N TYR A 385 24.19 -17.23 -3.84
CA TYR A 385 22.76 -17.18 -4.07
C TYR A 385 22.49 -16.98 -5.56
N LYS A 386 21.39 -17.55 -6.05
CA LYS A 386 20.91 -17.27 -7.40
C LYS A 386 20.53 -15.80 -7.51
N LYS A 387 20.83 -15.19 -8.65
CA LYS A 387 20.55 -13.77 -8.88
C LYS A 387 19.07 -13.53 -9.13
N THR A 388 18.61 -12.34 -8.82
CA THR A 388 17.29 -11.84 -9.24
C THR A 388 17.39 -11.01 -10.51
N VAL A 389 16.26 -10.76 -11.16
CA VAL A 389 16.13 -9.84 -12.29
C VAL A 389 15.09 -8.79 -11.93
N MET A 390 15.41 -7.52 -12.16
CA MET A 390 14.43 -6.44 -12.20
C MET A 390 14.09 -6.16 -13.67
N PHE A 391 12.88 -6.55 -14.07
CA PHE A 391 12.38 -6.46 -15.43
C PHE A 391 11.59 -5.15 -15.62
N GLY A 392 12.03 -4.33 -16.56
CA GLY A 392 11.55 -2.96 -16.73
C GLY A 392 12.18 -1.99 -15.72
N PHE A 393 11.85 -0.71 -15.89
CA PHE A 393 12.25 0.36 -14.97
C PHE A 393 11.25 0.46 -13.80
N PRO A 394 11.65 0.17 -12.54
CA PRO A 394 10.73 0.18 -11.41
C PRO A 394 10.68 1.53 -10.70
N TYR A 395 9.80 1.61 -9.71
CA TYR A 395 9.97 2.43 -8.53
C TYR A 395 11.32 2.19 -7.85
N THR A 396 12.02 3.29 -7.55
CA THR A 396 13.44 3.34 -7.13
C THR A 396 13.81 2.39 -5.99
N ASP A 397 12.94 2.23 -4.97
CA ASP A 397 13.30 1.41 -3.81
C ASP A 397 13.26 -0.10 -4.09
N THR A 398 12.48 -0.57 -5.06
CA THR A 398 12.41 -2.01 -5.39
C THR A 398 13.76 -2.51 -5.89
N LEU A 399 14.35 -1.82 -6.86
CA LEU A 399 15.70 -2.14 -7.36
C LEU A 399 16.76 -2.02 -6.25
N SER A 400 16.60 -1.03 -5.36
CA SER A 400 17.51 -0.82 -4.23
C SER A 400 17.52 -2.00 -3.27
N ILE A 401 16.35 -2.54 -2.90
CA ILE A 401 16.27 -3.74 -2.05
C ILE A 401 16.91 -4.95 -2.74
N LEU A 402 16.58 -5.18 -4.01
CA LEU A 402 17.09 -6.34 -4.72
C LEU A 402 18.63 -6.35 -4.75
N ARG A 403 19.26 -5.20 -5.04
CA ARG A 403 20.73 -5.05 -5.09
C ARG A 403 21.42 -5.03 -3.73
N LYS A 404 20.74 -4.58 -2.66
CA LYS A 404 21.33 -4.48 -1.31
C LYS A 404 21.29 -5.79 -0.55
N PHE A 405 20.36 -6.69 -0.91
CA PHE A 405 20.14 -7.97 -0.24
C PHE A 405 20.43 -9.17 -1.14
N ASN A 406 20.76 -8.96 -2.42
CA ASN A 406 21.22 -9.99 -3.36
C ASN A 406 21.94 -9.35 -4.57
N HIS A 407 22.44 -10.17 -5.49
CA HIS A 407 22.83 -9.73 -6.83
C HIS A 407 21.63 -9.69 -7.77
N THR A 408 21.53 -8.62 -8.57
CA THR A 408 20.38 -8.39 -9.44
C THR A 408 20.78 -7.87 -10.80
N HIS A 409 20.30 -8.52 -11.86
CA HIS A 409 20.33 -7.98 -13.22
C HIS A 409 19.24 -6.92 -13.36
N PHE A 410 19.57 -5.79 -13.96
CA PHE A 410 18.62 -4.71 -14.21
C PHE A 410 18.39 -4.58 -15.71
N LEU A 411 17.15 -4.77 -16.15
CA LEU A 411 16.75 -4.78 -17.55
C LEU A 411 15.71 -3.66 -17.79
N PRO A 412 16.12 -2.38 -17.85
CA PRO A 412 15.20 -1.23 -17.86
C PRO A 412 14.52 -0.92 -19.20
N ASN A 413 15.06 -1.44 -20.29
CA ASN A 413 14.75 -1.02 -21.65
C ASN A 413 13.71 -1.93 -22.30
N ASP A 414 13.28 -1.54 -23.50
CA ASP A 414 12.31 -2.30 -24.30
C ASP A 414 12.88 -3.66 -24.77
N ASP A 415 14.22 -3.84 -24.77
CA ASP A 415 14.89 -5.11 -25.07
C ASP A 415 14.99 -6.07 -23.86
N ALA A 416 14.30 -5.77 -22.76
CA ALA A 416 14.42 -6.53 -21.51
C ALA A 416 14.09 -8.03 -21.69
N MET A 417 13.15 -8.34 -22.58
CA MET A 417 12.75 -9.72 -22.86
C MET A 417 13.85 -10.48 -23.62
N GLU A 418 14.45 -9.91 -24.66
CA GLU A 418 15.58 -10.53 -25.36
C GLU A 418 16.76 -10.74 -24.41
N ARG A 419 17.10 -9.73 -23.61
CA ARG A 419 18.20 -9.80 -22.63
C ARG A 419 17.98 -10.89 -21.58
N LEU A 420 16.76 -11.02 -21.07
CA LEU A 420 16.42 -12.10 -20.14
C LEU A 420 16.62 -13.47 -20.81
N GLN A 421 16.19 -13.62 -22.07
CA GLN A 421 16.38 -14.86 -22.81
C GLN A 421 17.87 -15.17 -23.04
N GLU A 422 18.72 -14.19 -23.35
CA GLU A 422 20.17 -14.35 -23.46
C GLU A 422 20.79 -14.85 -22.15
N ILE A 423 20.42 -14.25 -21.02
CA ILE A 423 20.90 -14.66 -19.69
C ILE A 423 20.50 -16.11 -19.42
N LEU A 424 19.25 -16.48 -19.65
CA LEU A 424 18.74 -17.83 -19.42
C LEU A 424 19.40 -18.87 -20.34
N GLN A 425 19.63 -18.52 -21.61
CA GLN A 425 20.29 -19.39 -22.59
C GLN A 425 21.78 -19.60 -22.30
N SER A 426 22.44 -18.66 -21.61
CA SER A 426 23.83 -18.82 -21.16
C SER A 426 24.01 -19.94 -20.12
N GLY A 427 22.91 -20.43 -19.54
CA GLY A 427 22.90 -21.42 -18.46
C GLY A 427 22.89 -20.81 -17.06
N GLU A 428 22.88 -19.47 -16.93
CA GLU A 428 22.74 -18.81 -15.64
C GLU A 428 21.36 -19.08 -15.02
N GLN A 429 21.35 -19.63 -13.80
CA GLN A 429 20.11 -19.89 -13.08
C GLN A 429 19.64 -18.65 -12.33
N ILE A 430 18.46 -18.17 -12.69
CA ILE A 430 17.79 -17.03 -12.03
C ILE A 430 16.90 -17.54 -10.89
N LEU A 431 16.90 -16.81 -9.77
CA LEU A 431 16.02 -17.06 -8.63
C LEU A 431 14.61 -16.60 -8.96
N ALA A 432 14.48 -15.32 -9.28
CA ALA A 432 13.20 -14.69 -9.56
C ALA A 432 13.34 -13.45 -10.44
N VAL A 433 12.27 -13.16 -11.18
CA VAL A 433 12.04 -11.93 -11.93
C VAL A 433 11.01 -11.10 -11.15
N PHE A 434 11.37 -9.85 -10.86
CA PHE A 434 10.49 -8.83 -10.31
C PHE A 434 10.08 -7.88 -11.42
N CYS A 435 8.80 -7.52 -11.51
CA CYS A 435 8.30 -6.53 -12.46
C CYS A 435 7.13 -5.72 -11.88
N GLU A 436 6.93 -4.51 -12.40
CA GLU A 436 5.75 -3.69 -12.13
C GLU A 436 4.76 -3.77 -13.29
N THR A 437 3.46 -3.80 -12.99
CA THR A 437 2.40 -3.94 -13.99
C THR A 437 1.32 -2.86 -13.82
N PRO A 438 1.40 -1.75 -14.59
CA PRO A 438 2.52 -1.31 -15.42
C PRO A 438 3.59 -0.55 -14.61
N SER A 439 4.73 -0.26 -15.24
CA SER A 439 5.88 0.44 -14.61
C SER A 439 5.56 1.87 -14.15
N ASN A 440 6.10 2.32 -13.02
CA ASN A 440 6.04 3.71 -12.57
C ASN A 440 7.37 4.45 -12.90
N PRO A 441 7.39 5.54 -13.70
CA PRO A 441 6.27 6.38 -14.14
C PRO A 441 5.88 6.23 -15.62
N LEU A 442 6.57 5.37 -16.38
CA LEU A 442 6.45 5.31 -17.85
C LEU A 442 5.26 4.47 -18.34
N LEU A 443 4.60 3.75 -17.42
CA LEU A 443 3.42 2.94 -17.67
C LEU A 443 3.61 1.95 -18.83
N LYS A 444 4.82 1.39 -18.95
CA LYS A 444 5.14 0.28 -19.84
C LYS A 444 4.66 -1.04 -19.21
N MET A 445 4.29 -1.99 -20.05
CA MET A 445 3.81 -3.30 -19.62
C MET A 445 4.64 -4.40 -20.28
N GLY A 446 5.27 -5.24 -19.45
CA GLY A 446 5.98 -6.43 -19.92
C GLY A 446 5.02 -7.56 -20.28
N ASP A 447 5.46 -8.44 -21.20
CA ASP A 447 4.69 -9.63 -21.60
C ASP A 447 4.73 -10.69 -20.50
N LEU A 448 3.72 -10.66 -19.61
CA LEU A 448 3.60 -11.59 -18.49
C LEU A 448 3.38 -13.05 -18.94
N LEU A 449 2.69 -13.27 -20.06
CA LEU A 449 2.43 -14.61 -20.58
C LEU A 449 3.75 -15.26 -21.00
N LYS A 450 4.57 -14.52 -21.77
CA LYS A 450 5.90 -14.98 -22.18
C LYS A 450 6.86 -15.10 -20.99
N LEU A 451 6.80 -14.21 -20.01
CA LEU A 451 7.57 -14.35 -18.76
C LEU A 451 7.19 -15.63 -18.01
N HIS A 452 5.90 -15.93 -17.91
CA HIS A 452 5.40 -17.15 -17.29
C HIS A 452 5.88 -18.41 -18.02
N ASP A 453 5.82 -18.44 -19.35
CA ASP A 453 6.35 -19.57 -20.14
C ASP A 453 7.86 -19.78 -19.92
N LEU A 454 8.62 -18.69 -19.85
CA LEU A 454 10.06 -18.75 -19.52
C LEU A 454 10.29 -19.23 -18.09
N SER A 455 9.47 -18.80 -17.14
CA SER A 455 9.51 -19.24 -15.74
C SER A 455 9.32 -20.75 -15.64
N LEU A 456 8.31 -21.31 -16.32
CA LEU A 456 8.07 -22.75 -16.37
C LEU A 456 9.25 -23.51 -17.00
N LYS A 457 9.85 -22.96 -18.05
CA LYS A 457 10.97 -23.60 -18.77
C LYS A 457 12.28 -23.59 -17.99
N TYR A 458 12.61 -22.48 -17.32
CA TYR A 458 13.91 -22.27 -16.68
C TYR A 458 13.88 -22.34 -15.15
N GLY A 459 12.70 -22.43 -14.54
CA GLY A 459 12.52 -22.65 -13.11
C GLY A 459 12.87 -21.47 -12.22
N PHE A 460 12.69 -20.22 -12.67
CA PHE A 460 12.72 -19.00 -11.83
C PHE A 460 11.30 -18.61 -11.37
N TYR A 461 11.15 -17.77 -10.35
CA TYR A 461 9.85 -17.32 -9.86
C TYR A 461 9.49 -15.91 -10.37
N ILE A 462 8.22 -15.57 -10.40
CA ILE A 462 7.73 -14.25 -10.84
C ILE A 462 7.07 -13.53 -9.66
N VAL A 463 7.55 -12.32 -9.37
CA VAL A 463 6.95 -11.40 -8.41
C VAL A 463 6.44 -10.17 -9.16
N VAL A 464 5.13 -9.93 -9.09
CA VAL A 464 4.48 -8.79 -9.73
C VAL A 464 4.11 -7.75 -8.67
N ASP A 465 4.57 -6.52 -8.83
CA ASP A 465 4.01 -5.36 -8.15
C ASP A 465 2.91 -4.75 -9.02
N ASP A 466 1.65 -4.92 -8.61
CA ASP A 466 0.48 -4.46 -9.34
C ASP A 466 -0.01 -3.09 -8.89
N THR A 467 0.72 -2.36 -8.04
CA THR A 467 0.25 -1.14 -7.37
C THR A 467 -0.41 -0.11 -8.31
N ILE A 468 0.13 0.07 -9.52
CA ILE A 468 -0.38 1.04 -10.50
C ILE A 468 -1.57 0.49 -11.29
N GLY A 469 -1.55 -0.78 -11.67
CA GLY A 469 -2.68 -1.41 -12.37
C GLY A 469 -3.86 -1.61 -11.43
N GLY A 470 -3.59 -2.17 -10.25
CA GLY A 470 -4.53 -2.50 -9.20
C GLY A 470 -5.41 -3.71 -9.55
N PHE A 471 -5.88 -4.39 -8.50
CA PHE A 471 -6.75 -5.58 -8.59
C PHE A 471 -8.03 -5.38 -9.41
N VAL A 472 -8.48 -4.13 -9.58
CA VAL A 472 -9.70 -3.82 -10.33
C VAL A 472 -9.44 -3.87 -11.82
N ASN A 473 -8.26 -3.44 -12.27
CA ASN A 473 -7.97 -3.31 -13.70
C ASN A 473 -7.25 -4.52 -14.28
N LEU A 474 -6.42 -5.20 -13.50
CA LEU A 474 -5.58 -6.31 -13.96
C LEU A 474 -5.80 -7.58 -13.14
N ASP A 475 -5.81 -8.74 -13.82
CA ASP A 475 -5.67 -10.07 -13.22
C ASP A 475 -4.31 -10.67 -13.63
N VAL A 476 -3.29 -10.42 -12.80
CA VAL A 476 -1.90 -10.85 -13.04
C VAL A 476 -1.56 -12.15 -12.33
N LEU A 477 -2.37 -12.59 -11.36
CA LEU A 477 -2.10 -13.75 -10.53
C LEU A 477 -1.88 -15.04 -11.35
N PRO A 478 -2.63 -15.32 -12.44
CA PRO A 478 -2.41 -16.50 -13.27
C PRO A 478 -0.99 -16.62 -13.85
N HIS A 479 -0.23 -15.52 -13.90
CA HIS A 479 1.11 -15.45 -14.48
C HIS A 479 2.20 -15.13 -13.45
N ALA A 480 1.86 -15.09 -12.16
CA ALA A 480 2.77 -14.72 -11.07
C ALA A 480 2.79 -15.79 -9.97
N ASP A 481 3.93 -15.93 -9.30
CA ASP A 481 4.02 -16.75 -8.08
C ASP A 481 3.61 -15.94 -6.84
N ILE A 482 3.92 -14.64 -6.85
CA ILE A 482 3.61 -13.69 -5.80
C ILE A 482 3.12 -12.39 -6.43
N VAL A 483 2.01 -11.84 -5.94
CA VAL A 483 1.55 -10.49 -6.26
C VAL A 483 1.68 -9.62 -5.02
N VAL A 484 2.30 -8.45 -5.15
CA VAL A 484 2.45 -7.47 -4.08
C VAL A 484 1.82 -6.14 -4.47
N SER A 485 1.24 -5.44 -3.50
CA SER A 485 0.51 -4.21 -3.76
C SER A 485 0.70 -3.20 -2.63
N SER A 486 0.82 -1.92 -2.99
CA SER A 486 0.77 -0.82 -2.02
C SER A 486 -0.67 -0.39 -1.76
N LEU A 487 -1.24 -0.87 -0.65
CA LEU A 487 -2.59 -0.49 -0.19
C LEU A 487 -2.69 0.98 0.25
N THR A 488 -1.55 1.67 0.33
CA THR A 488 -1.43 3.11 0.62
C THR A 488 -2.07 3.98 -0.47
N LYS A 489 -2.17 3.46 -1.70
CA LYS A 489 -2.56 4.19 -2.91
C LYS A 489 -4.07 4.14 -3.12
N ILE A 490 -4.55 3.84 -4.33
CA ILE A 490 -5.96 3.88 -4.71
C ILE A 490 -6.86 3.04 -3.80
N PHE A 491 -6.32 1.94 -3.24
CA PHE A 491 -7.02 1.11 -2.26
C PHE A 491 -7.43 1.89 -1.00
N SER A 492 -6.58 2.79 -0.50
CA SER A 492 -6.89 3.70 0.60
C SER A 492 -7.52 4.99 0.09
N GLY A 493 -6.88 5.72 -0.83
CA GLY A 493 -7.39 6.98 -1.40
C GLY A 493 -7.27 8.21 -0.50
N ASP A 494 -7.27 8.04 0.82
CA ASP A 494 -7.33 9.17 1.78
C ASP A 494 -5.96 9.76 2.17
N SER A 495 -4.85 9.21 1.69
CA SER A 495 -3.50 9.74 1.95
C SER A 495 -3.14 9.86 3.45
N ASN A 496 -3.66 8.96 4.31
CA ASN A 496 -3.49 9.02 5.77
C ASN A 496 -3.08 7.70 6.43
N VAL A 497 -2.79 6.66 5.64
CA VAL A 497 -2.39 5.33 6.15
C VAL A 497 -1.42 4.68 5.17
N LEU A 498 -0.38 4.04 5.72
CA LEU A 498 0.51 3.17 4.98
C LEU A 498 0.08 1.72 5.19
N ALA A 499 0.09 0.95 4.11
CA ALA A 499 -0.06 -0.49 4.16
C ALA A 499 0.39 -1.13 2.85
N GLY A 500 0.64 -2.43 2.90
CA GLY A 500 0.89 -3.27 1.75
C GLY A 500 0.22 -4.64 1.89
N SER A 501 0.10 -5.35 0.78
CA SER A 501 -0.37 -6.73 0.72
C SER A 501 0.57 -7.61 -0.08
N LEU A 502 0.55 -8.90 0.23
CA LEU A 502 1.13 -9.96 -0.57
C LEU A 502 0.05 -11.03 -0.78
N ILE A 503 -0.15 -11.45 -2.02
CA ILE A 503 -0.96 -12.60 -2.40
C ILE A 503 0.00 -13.69 -2.89
N LEU A 504 -0.09 -14.87 -2.29
CA LEU A 504 0.65 -16.04 -2.71
C LEU A 504 -0.24 -16.88 -3.64
N ASN A 505 0.25 -17.21 -4.84
CA ASN A 505 -0.53 -18.00 -5.79
C ASN A 505 -0.65 -19.46 -5.33
N PRO A 506 -1.86 -20.00 -5.07
CA PRO A 506 -2.07 -21.38 -4.66
C PRO A 506 -1.62 -22.44 -5.65
N LYS A 507 -1.45 -22.08 -6.93
CA LYS A 507 -0.94 -22.99 -7.97
C LYS A 507 0.57 -22.83 -8.22
N SER A 508 1.23 -21.91 -7.52
CA SER A 508 2.68 -21.75 -7.62
C SER A 508 3.41 -22.96 -7.03
N ARG A 509 4.51 -23.35 -7.68
CA ARG A 509 5.47 -24.31 -7.11
C ARG A 509 6.19 -23.81 -5.84
N LEU A 510 6.05 -22.53 -5.52
CA LEU A 510 6.53 -21.92 -4.27
C LEU A 510 5.60 -22.19 -3.09
N TYR A 511 4.32 -22.48 -3.35
CA TYR A 511 3.24 -22.39 -2.37
C TYR A 511 3.48 -23.24 -1.11
N ASP A 512 3.79 -24.53 -1.30
CA ASP A 512 4.00 -25.46 -0.19
C ASP A 512 5.16 -25.04 0.71
N PHE A 513 6.27 -24.57 0.12
CA PHE A 513 7.39 -24.06 0.89
C PHE A 513 7.02 -22.78 1.64
N ALA A 514 6.34 -21.85 0.97
CA ALA A 514 5.95 -20.58 1.57
C ALA A 514 5.02 -20.79 2.77
N ILE A 515 3.98 -21.62 2.64
CA ILE A 515 3.03 -21.89 3.72
C ILE A 515 3.70 -22.65 4.87
N ASN A 516 4.41 -23.74 4.57
CA ASN A 516 4.90 -24.68 5.60
C ASN A 516 6.31 -24.39 6.13
N SER A 517 7.02 -23.40 5.58
CA SER A 517 8.41 -23.10 5.98
C SER A 517 8.75 -21.62 6.05
N PHE A 518 7.84 -20.71 5.68
CA PHE A 518 8.08 -19.26 5.82
C PHE A 518 6.97 -18.58 6.61
N PHE A 519 5.72 -18.78 6.21
CA PHE A 519 4.56 -18.21 6.89
C PHE A 519 4.12 -19.02 8.10
N SER A 520 4.39 -20.33 8.14
CA SER A 520 4.18 -21.20 9.30
C SER A 520 5.20 -22.33 9.31
N ASN A 521 6.05 -22.42 10.33
CA ASN A 521 7.04 -23.48 10.47
C ASN A 521 6.48 -24.66 11.28
N ALA A 522 7.05 -25.86 11.06
CA ALA A 522 6.66 -27.08 11.77
C ALA A 522 6.88 -27.02 13.29
N ASP A 523 7.78 -26.15 13.77
CA ASP A 523 8.02 -25.89 15.19
C ASP A 523 7.12 -24.80 15.79
N GLY A 524 6.15 -24.30 15.01
CA GLY A 524 5.24 -23.23 15.39
C GLY A 524 5.82 -21.81 15.26
N SER A 525 7.08 -21.68 14.83
CA SER A 525 7.68 -20.36 14.51
C SER A 525 7.24 -19.86 13.13
N SER A 526 7.52 -18.60 12.80
CA SER A 526 7.27 -18.05 11.47
C SER A 526 8.32 -16.99 11.14
N SER A 527 8.77 -16.96 9.88
CA SER A 527 9.62 -15.89 9.33
C SER A 527 8.80 -14.63 9.00
N TYR A 528 7.48 -14.74 8.96
CA TYR A 528 6.51 -13.66 8.81
C TYR A 528 5.90 -13.24 10.15
N GLU A 529 5.67 -11.93 10.29
CA GLU A 529 4.96 -11.33 11.41
C GLU A 529 3.92 -10.36 10.85
N ASP A 530 2.67 -10.46 11.31
CA ASP A 530 1.65 -9.46 10.98
C ASP A 530 1.90 -8.18 11.79
N LEU A 531 2.65 -7.27 11.18
CA LEU A 531 3.10 -6.01 11.79
C LEU A 531 2.23 -4.80 11.41
N LEU A 532 1.13 -4.99 10.66
CA LEU A 532 0.20 -3.91 10.39
C LEU A 532 -0.49 -3.51 11.71
N TRP A 533 -0.33 -2.26 12.14
CA TRP A 533 -0.89 -1.78 13.39
C TRP A 533 -2.42 -1.76 13.37
N CYS A 534 -3.07 -1.95 14.53
CA CYS A 534 -4.53 -2.08 14.61
C CYS A 534 -5.26 -0.80 14.14
N GLU A 535 -4.84 0.38 14.59
CA GLU A 535 -5.45 1.65 14.15
C GLU A 535 -5.22 1.92 12.67
N ASP A 536 -4.05 1.53 12.14
CA ASP A 536 -3.77 1.62 10.71
C ASP A 536 -4.68 0.66 9.93
N ALA A 537 -4.90 -0.56 10.43
CA ALA A 537 -5.84 -1.51 9.81
C ALA A 537 -7.29 -1.00 9.85
N ILE A 538 -7.75 -0.41 10.96
CA ILE A 538 -9.10 0.15 11.07
C ILE A 538 -9.27 1.34 10.11
N CYS A 539 -8.28 2.23 10.03
CA CYS A 539 -8.27 3.33 9.08
C CYS A 539 -8.32 2.80 7.64
N LEU A 540 -7.47 1.84 7.30
CA LEU A 540 -7.41 1.25 5.96
C LEU A 540 -8.71 0.53 5.59
N GLU A 541 -9.32 -0.21 6.52
CA GLU A 541 -10.61 -0.85 6.29
C GLU A 541 -11.68 0.20 5.98
N ARG A 542 -11.73 1.31 6.73
CA ARG A 542 -12.70 2.38 6.47
C ARG A 542 -12.51 2.99 5.08
N ASN A 543 -11.28 3.36 4.75
CA ASN A 543 -10.95 4.08 3.52
C ASN A 543 -11.11 3.23 2.25
N SER A 544 -11.07 1.89 2.39
CA SER A 544 -11.14 0.92 1.29
C SER A 544 -12.53 0.37 1.03
N ARG A 545 -13.60 0.93 1.60
CA ARG A 545 -14.96 0.40 1.39
C ARG A 545 -15.49 0.63 -0.02
N ASP A 546 -15.07 1.72 -0.64
CA ASP A 546 -15.49 2.24 -1.95
C ASP A 546 -14.38 2.14 -3.02
N PHE A 547 -13.26 1.45 -2.74
CA PHE A 547 -12.08 1.47 -3.62
C PHE A 547 -12.37 0.97 -5.06
N ILE A 548 -13.35 0.08 -5.22
CA ILE A 548 -13.74 -0.47 -6.53
C ILE A 548 -14.45 0.60 -7.37
N GLU A 549 -15.50 1.22 -6.81
CA GLU A 549 -16.23 2.30 -7.47
C GLU A 549 -15.28 3.44 -7.82
N ARG A 550 -14.41 3.79 -6.88
CA ARG A 550 -13.35 4.78 -7.07
C ARG A 550 -12.45 4.43 -8.25
N ALA A 551 -11.89 3.22 -8.30
CA ALA A 551 -11.01 2.76 -9.37
C ALA A 551 -11.70 2.83 -10.75
N LEU A 552 -12.95 2.38 -10.83
CA LEU A 552 -13.73 2.44 -12.08
C LEU A 552 -14.01 3.87 -12.51
N LYS A 553 -14.35 4.76 -11.57
CA LYS A 553 -14.58 6.18 -11.87
C LYS A 553 -13.32 6.87 -12.38
N VAL A 554 -12.18 6.68 -11.71
CA VAL A 554 -10.92 7.33 -12.13
C VAL A 554 -10.45 6.82 -13.47
N ASN A 555 -10.70 5.55 -13.84
CA ASN A 555 -10.40 5.04 -15.19
C ASN A 555 -11.08 5.90 -16.27
N VAL A 556 -12.40 6.09 -16.14
CA VAL A 556 -13.20 6.85 -17.11
C VAL A 556 -12.74 8.31 -17.17
N THR A 557 -12.59 8.95 -16.01
CA THR A 557 -12.16 10.36 -15.95
C THR A 557 -10.76 10.56 -16.54
N THR A 558 -9.84 9.62 -16.29
CA THR A 558 -8.46 9.69 -16.78
C THR A 558 -8.40 9.55 -18.29
N GLU A 559 -9.07 8.54 -18.84
CA GLU A 559 -9.11 8.31 -20.29
C GLU A 559 -9.76 9.48 -21.02
N TRP A 560 -10.85 10.03 -20.47
CA TRP A 560 -11.50 11.23 -21.00
C TRP A 560 -10.57 12.44 -20.97
N LEU A 561 -9.91 12.73 -19.84
CA LEU A 561 -9.01 13.88 -19.70
C LEU A 561 -7.86 13.79 -20.72
N ILE A 562 -7.28 12.60 -20.87
CA ILE A 562 -6.21 12.37 -21.84
C ILE A 562 -6.72 12.60 -23.26
N THR A 563 -7.84 11.98 -23.63
CA THR A 563 -8.34 11.99 -25.02
C THR A 563 -8.84 13.37 -25.44
N GLU A 564 -9.65 14.00 -24.60
CA GLU A 564 -10.34 15.24 -24.95
C GLU A 564 -9.50 16.49 -24.70
N VAL A 565 -8.56 16.45 -23.74
CA VAL A 565 -7.83 17.65 -23.30
C VAL A 565 -6.35 17.59 -23.64
N LEU A 566 -5.67 16.47 -23.38
CA LEU A 566 -4.20 16.41 -23.47
C LEU A 566 -3.70 15.99 -24.85
N LEU A 567 -4.35 15.00 -25.46
CA LEU A 567 -3.95 14.43 -26.75
C LEU A 567 -3.92 15.46 -27.90
N PRO A 568 -4.81 16.47 -27.97
CA PRO A 568 -4.74 17.54 -28.98
C PRO A 568 -3.43 18.37 -28.96
N TYR A 569 -2.69 18.31 -27.85
CA TYR A 569 -1.41 19.01 -27.64
C TYR A 569 -0.19 18.09 -27.75
N LYS A 570 -0.38 16.78 -28.00
CA LYS A 570 0.71 15.86 -28.34
C LYS A 570 1.34 16.27 -29.68
N GLY A 571 2.66 16.33 -29.73
CA GLY A 571 3.41 16.85 -30.87
C GLY A 571 3.47 18.38 -30.97
N LYS A 572 2.85 19.11 -30.02
CA LYS A 572 2.91 20.58 -29.92
C LYS A 572 3.60 21.02 -28.62
N LEU A 573 2.98 20.72 -27.49
CA LEU A 573 3.50 21.00 -26.15
C LEU A 573 4.15 19.75 -25.56
N PHE A 574 3.43 18.63 -25.66
CA PHE A 574 3.89 17.35 -25.13
C PHE A 574 4.61 16.58 -26.23
N ARG A 575 5.87 16.23 -25.96
CA ARG A 575 6.65 15.29 -26.78
C ARG A 575 6.02 13.90 -26.69
N ASN A 576 5.84 13.41 -25.47
CA ASN A 576 5.21 12.12 -25.20
C ASN A 576 4.12 12.25 -24.13
N ILE A 577 3.10 11.40 -24.24
CA ILE A 577 2.11 11.13 -23.21
C ILE A 577 2.18 9.63 -22.95
N TYR A 578 2.52 9.26 -21.71
CA TYR A 578 2.56 7.88 -21.26
C TYR A 578 1.25 7.55 -20.55
N TYR A 579 0.57 6.54 -21.08
CA TYR A 579 -0.65 5.92 -20.57
C TYR A 579 -0.74 4.54 -21.25
N PRO A 580 -1.26 3.47 -20.64
CA PRO A 580 -1.15 2.13 -21.22
C PRO A 580 -1.63 2.01 -22.68
N THR A 581 -2.67 2.76 -23.07
CA THR A 581 -3.17 2.78 -24.46
C THR A 581 -2.35 3.61 -25.43
N LEU A 582 -1.45 4.49 -24.94
CA LEU A 582 -0.70 5.47 -25.73
C LEU A 582 0.82 5.30 -25.70
N THR A 583 1.36 4.56 -24.72
CA THR A 583 2.80 4.39 -24.51
C THR A 583 3.49 3.74 -25.71
N ASN A 584 3.04 2.55 -26.12
CA ASN A 584 3.36 1.92 -27.39
C ASN A 584 2.41 0.72 -27.63
N LYS A 585 2.47 0.12 -28.82
CA LYS A 585 1.62 -1.00 -29.22
C LYS A 585 1.79 -2.22 -28.30
N GLU A 586 3.03 -2.60 -28.02
CA GLU A 586 3.36 -3.75 -27.18
C GLU A 586 2.82 -3.60 -25.75
N THR A 587 2.97 -2.43 -25.16
CA THR A 587 2.45 -2.10 -23.82
C THR A 587 0.94 -2.29 -23.78
N LYS A 588 0.21 -1.79 -24.79
CA LYS A 588 -1.24 -1.94 -24.86
C LYS A 588 -1.63 -3.41 -24.99
N GLU A 589 -0.99 -4.15 -25.89
CA GLU A 589 -1.27 -5.57 -26.11
C GLU A 589 -0.99 -6.41 -24.85
N ASN A 590 0.14 -6.18 -24.18
CA ASN A 590 0.50 -6.86 -22.94
C ASN A 590 -0.43 -6.50 -21.79
N TYR A 591 -0.91 -5.25 -21.72
CA TYR A 591 -1.87 -4.81 -20.71
C TYR A 591 -3.23 -5.48 -20.95
N ASP A 592 -3.73 -5.41 -22.18
CA ASP A 592 -5.02 -6.00 -22.57
C ASP A 592 -5.06 -7.51 -22.34
N ALA A 593 -3.93 -8.20 -22.49
CA ALA A 593 -3.82 -9.66 -22.27
C ALA A 593 -4.14 -10.09 -20.83
N VAL A 594 -3.98 -9.20 -19.85
CA VAL A 594 -4.24 -9.47 -18.42
C VAL A 594 -5.24 -8.48 -17.81
N LYS A 595 -5.91 -7.69 -18.64
CA LYS A 595 -6.92 -6.72 -18.21
C LYS A 595 -8.21 -7.44 -17.82
N THR A 596 -8.81 -7.05 -16.71
CA THR A 596 -10.10 -7.60 -16.28
C THR A 596 -11.24 -7.10 -17.19
N ILE A 597 -12.34 -7.85 -17.22
CA ILE A 597 -13.50 -7.55 -18.07
C ILE A 597 -14.10 -6.16 -17.82
N HIS A 598 -14.12 -5.71 -16.56
CA HIS A 598 -14.61 -4.38 -16.17
C HIS A 598 -13.49 -3.38 -15.88
N GLY A 599 -12.23 -3.79 -16.03
CA GLY A 599 -11.07 -2.94 -15.78
C GLY A 599 -10.97 -1.79 -16.76
N GLY A 600 -10.28 -0.72 -16.36
CA GLY A 600 -9.80 0.33 -17.24
C GLY A 600 -8.29 0.28 -17.37
N TYR A 601 -7.65 1.42 -17.64
CA TYR A 601 -6.20 1.54 -17.77
C TYR A 601 -5.54 2.34 -16.64
N GLY A 602 -6.26 2.52 -15.52
CA GLY A 602 -5.77 3.18 -14.31
C GLY A 602 -5.87 4.70 -14.35
N GLU A 603 -5.47 5.30 -13.23
CA GLU A 603 -5.57 6.74 -12.94
C GLU A 603 -4.31 7.54 -13.20
N VAL A 604 -3.20 6.88 -13.54
CA VAL A 604 -1.89 7.51 -13.65
C VAL A 604 -1.55 7.74 -15.12
N PHE A 605 -1.02 8.91 -15.44
CA PHE A 605 -0.37 9.21 -16.71
C PHE A 605 0.84 10.11 -16.51
N SER A 606 1.74 10.15 -17.48
CA SER A 606 2.91 11.03 -17.47
C SER A 606 3.01 11.86 -18.74
N LEU A 607 3.37 13.12 -18.59
CA LEU A 607 3.59 14.08 -19.67
C LEU A 607 5.06 14.41 -19.77
N VAL A 608 5.63 14.31 -20.98
CA VAL A 608 7.00 14.76 -21.27
C VAL A 608 6.92 15.91 -22.26
N PHE A 609 7.56 17.03 -21.92
CA PHE A 609 7.49 18.26 -22.70
C PHE A 609 8.63 18.33 -23.71
N PHE A 610 8.45 19.10 -24.78
CA PHE A 610 9.56 19.39 -25.70
C PHE A 610 10.65 20.25 -25.05
N GLU A 611 10.24 21.23 -24.24
CA GLU A 611 11.12 22.17 -23.56
C GLU A 611 10.94 22.05 -22.05
N TYR A 612 12.04 22.13 -21.30
CA TYR A 612 12.04 21.98 -19.85
C TYR A 612 11.31 23.15 -19.16
N GLU A 613 11.48 24.35 -19.69
CA GLU A 613 10.87 25.59 -19.21
C GLU A 613 9.34 25.53 -19.30
N ARG A 614 8.82 24.88 -20.35
CA ARG A 614 7.39 24.65 -20.56
C ARG A 614 6.81 23.70 -19.52
N ALA A 615 7.56 22.68 -19.11
CA ALA A 615 7.17 21.78 -18.01
C ALA A 615 7.08 22.54 -16.68
N ILE A 616 8.03 23.44 -16.40
CA ILE A 616 8.01 24.30 -15.20
C ILE A 616 6.76 25.18 -15.21
N LEU A 617 6.51 25.91 -16.30
CA LEU A 617 5.35 26.79 -16.43
C LEU A 617 4.03 26.03 -16.29
N PHE A 618 3.90 24.89 -16.96
CA PHE A 618 2.72 24.02 -16.84
C PHE A 618 2.52 23.56 -15.41
N PHE A 619 3.56 22.97 -14.79
CA PHE A 619 3.46 22.42 -13.44
C PHE A 619 3.10 23.51 -12.43
N ASP A 620 3.78 24.65 -12.44
CA ASP A 620 3.54 25.74 -11.49
C ASP A 620 2.12 26.31 -11.60
N ASN A 621 1.55 26.38 -12.81
CA ASN A 621 0.20 26.89 -13.06
C ASN A 621 -0.92 25.84 -12.92
N LEU A 622 -0.59 24.54 -12.82
CA LEU A 622 -1.56 23.48 -12.59
C LEU A 622 -2.05 23.52 -11.13
N LYS A 623 -3.25 24.05 -10.90
CA LYS A 623 -3.81 24.26 -9.55
C LYS A 623 -4.42 22.97 -8.97
N LEU A 624 -3.55 22.02 -8.66
CA LEU A 624 -3.87 20.74 -8.04
C LEU A 624 -3.07 20.53 -6.75
N CYS A 625 -3.42 19.49 -6.00
CA CYS A 625 -2.53 19.00 -4.94
C CYS A 625 -1.22 18.52 -5.59
N LYS A 626 -0.08 18.90 -5.00
CA LYS A 626 1.24 18.61 -5.58
C LYS A 626 2.15 17.95 -4.57
N GLY A 627 2.50 16.69 -4.80
CA GLY A 627 3.31 15.90 -3.89
C GLY A 627 3.70 14.54 -4.47
N PRO A 628 4.67 13.83 -3.86
CA PRO A 628 5.29 12.63 -4.43
C PRO A 628 4.39 11.39 -4.52
N SER A 629 3.23 11.37 -3.85
CA SER A 629 2.33 10.22 -3.83
C SER A 629 1.45 10.12 -5.09
N LEU A 630 0.53 9.15 -5.09
CA LEU A 630 -0.45 8.85 -6.14
C LEU A 630 -1.63 8.06 -5.55
N GLY A 631 -2.68 7.85 -6.35
CA GLY A 631 -3.83 6.99 -6.02
C GLY A 631 -4.68 7.58 -4.90
N THR A 632 -4.97 8.88 -4.96
CA THR A 632 -5.75 9.60 -3.95
C THR A 632 -7.16 9.94 -4.44
N ASN A 633 -8.04 10.29 -3.51
CA ASN A 633 -9.42 10.73 -3.81
C ASN A 633 -9.50 12.07 -4.56
N PHE A 634 -8.37 12.77 -4.65
CA PHE A 634 -8.14 14.03 -5.34
C PHE A 634 -6.94 13.88 -6.26
N THR A 635 -6.86 14.71 -7.30
CA THR A 635 -5.82 14.62 -8.31
C THR A 635 -4.49 15.15 -7.75
N LEU A 636 -3.43 14.36 -7.93
CA LEU A 636 -2.05 14.68 -7.54
C LEU A 636 -1.16 14.87 -8.77
N SER A 637 -0.21 15.80 -8.69
CA SER A 637 0.87 15.91 -9.68
C SER A 637 2.24 16.08 -9.03
N CYS A 638 3.29 15.61 -9.71
CA CYS A 638 4.68 15.84 -9.32
C CYS A 638 5.64 15.82 -10.52
N PRO A 639 6.74 16.58 -10.49
CA PRO A 639 7.84 16.43 -11.44
C PRO A 639 8.64 15.18 -11.05
N TYR A 640 8.20 14.00 -11.51
CA TYR A 640 8.66 12.71 -10.98
C TYR A 640 10.19 12.55 -11.08
N ALA A 641 10.78 12.89 -12.22
CA ALA A 641 12.22 12.76 -12.42
C ALA A 641 13.01 13.60 -11.39
N ILE A 642 12.52 14.81 -11.08
CA ILE A 642 13.12 15.69 -10.09
C ILE A 642 13.03 15.05 -8.70
N ILE A 643 11.84 14.63 -8.25
CA ILE A 643 11.65 14.16 -6.87
C ILE A 643 12.15 12.73 -6.60
N ALA A 644 12.29 11.88 -7.63
CA ALA A 644 12.69 10.48 -7.46
C ALA A 644 14.13 10.20 -7.88
N HIS A 645 14.71 11.03 -8.74
CA HIS A 645 15.97 10.77 -9.43
C HIS A 645 16.86 12.01 -9.59
N TYR A 646 16.74 13.00 -8.70
CA TYR A 646 17.44 14.29 -8.83
C TYR A 646 18.95 14.14 -9.06
N ALA A 647 19.60 13.27 -8.29
CA ALA A 647 21.04 13.05 -8.36
C ALA A 647 21.49 12.25 -9.60
N GLU A 648 20.56 11.68 -10.37
CA GLU A 648 20.83 10.77 -11.48
C GLU A 648 20.01 11.09 -12.75
N LEU A 649 19.55 12.33 -12.90
CA LEU A 649 18.70 12.77 -14.02
C LEU A 649 19.25 12.41 -15.41
N GLU A 650 20.54 12.58 -15.64
CA GLU A 650 21.18 12.24 -16.93
C GLU A 650 21.19 10.74 -17.21
N GLU A 651 21.28 9.92 -16.16
CA GLU A 651 21.29 8.47 -16.27
C GLU A 651 19.89 7.95 -16.55
N VAL A 652 18.89 8.40 -15.78
CA VAL A 652 17.51 7.92 -15.94
C VAL A 652 16.82 8.42 -17.21
N ALA A 653 17.29 9.55 -17.76
CA ALA A 653 16.86 10.03 -19.07
C ALA A 653 17.14 9.03 -20.19
N LYS A 654 18.19 8.19 -20.07
CA LYS A 654 18.50 7.12 -21.03
C LYS A 654 17.43 6.05 -21.09
N TYR A 655 16.66 5.88 -20.01
CA TYR A 655 15.55 4.94 -19.90
C TYR A 655 14.19 5.58 -20.21
N GLY A 656 14.17 6.87 -20.58
CA GLY A 656 12.95 7.62 -20.92
C GLY A 656 12.37 8.47 -19.78
N VAL A 657 12.98 8.45 -18.59
CA VAL A 657 12.60 9.28 -17.45
C VAL A 657 13.25 10.67 -17.60
N ASP A 658 12.66 11.49 -18.46
CA ASP A 658 13.17 12.83 -18.79
C ASP A 658 12.97 13.83 -17.65
N LYS A 659 13.90 14.79 -17.48
CA LYS A 659 13.79 15.85 -16.46
C LYS A 659 12.53 16.72 -16.59
N SER A 660 11.94 16.80 -17.79
CA SER A 660 10.68 17.50 -18.06
C SER A 660 9.43 16.67 -17.73
N LEU A 661 9.58 15.45 -17.22
CA LEU A 661 8.44 14.56 -16.95
C LEU A 661 7.61 15.03 -15.76
N VAL A 662 6.34 15.30 -16.02
CA VAL A 662 5.31 15.55 -14.99
C VAL A 662 4.38 14.34 -14.93
N ARG A 663 4.29 13.70 -13.77
CA ARG A 663 3.35 12.60 -13.51
C ARG A 663 2.10 13.16 -12.87
N VAL A 664 0.94 12.67 -13.30
CA VAL A 664 -0.38 12.98 -12.74
C VAL A 664 -1.05 11.68 -12.31
N SER A 665 -1.72 11.72 -11.17
CA SER A 665 -2.64 10.68 -10.69
C SER A 665 -4.00 11.32 -10.50
N VAL A 666 -4.97 10.93 -11.32
CA VAL A 666 -6.33 11.48 -11.35
C VAL A 666 -7.15 11.01 -10.15
N GLY A 667 -7.86 11.94 -9.53
CA GLY A 667 -8.77 11.69 -8.41
C GLY A 667 -10.24 11.69 -8.84
N LEU A 668 -11.14 11.97 -7.89
CA LEU A 668 -12.59 11.85 -8.08
C LEU A 668 -13.26 13.16 -8.54
N GLU A 669 -12.48 14.17 -8.91
CA GLU A 669 -12.99 15.41 -9.48
C GLU A 669 -13.77 15.17 -10.78
N SER A 670 -14.65 16.11 -11.13
CA SER A 670 -15.42 16.03 -12.37
C SER A 670 -14.53 16.29 -13.61
N PRO A 671 -14.80 15.61 -14.74
CA PRO A 671 -14.08 15.83 -15.99
C PRO A 671 -13.96 17.31 -16.41
N GLU A 672 -15.03 18.08 -16.27
CA GLU A 672 -15.07 19.50 -16.66
C GLU A 672 -14.15 20.36 -15.78
N TYR A 673 -14.07 20.04 -14.49
CA TYR A 673 -13.21 20.76 -13.55
C TYR A 673 -11.74 20.49 -13.88
N LEU A 674 -11.39 19.23 -14.14
CA LEU A 674 -10.05 18.87 -14.55
C LEU A 674 -9.70 19.50 -15.90
N ARG A 675 -10.61 19.46 -16.89
CA ARG A 675 -10.39 20.15 -18.17
C ARG A 675 -10.01 21.61 -17.96
N ASP A 676 -10.79 22.36 -17.19
CA ASP A 676 -10.56 23.80 -17.02
C ASP A 676 -9.20 24.07 -16.34
N LEU A 677 -8.81 23.25 -15.36
CA LEU A 677 -7.50 23.35 -14.70
C LEU A 677 -6.33 23.01 -15.65
N PHE A 678 -6.44 21.91 -16.39
CA PHE A 678 -5.40 21.48 -17.31
C PHE A 678 -5.29 22.43 -18.50
N GLN A 679 -6.41 22.92 -19.04
CA GLN A 679 -6.43 23.89 -20.14
C GLN A 679 -5.74 25.19 -19.72
N TYR A 680 -6.04 25.71 -18.53
CA TYR A 680 -5.36 26.91 -18.02
C TYR A 680 -3.84 26.73 -17.92
N ALA A 681 -3.38 25.58 -17.41
CA ALA A 681 -1.95 25.27 -17.32
C ALA A 681 -1.29 25.09 -18.70
N ILE A 682 -2.01 24.50 -19.67
CA ILE A 682 -1.57 24.36 -21.06
C ILE A 682 -1.42 25.74 -21.70
N ASP A 683 -2.41 26.62 -21.56
CA ASP A 683 -2.39 27.96 -22.14
C ASP A 683 -1.20 28.75 -21.60
N LYS A 684 -0.98 28.71 -20.27
CA LYS A 684 0.19 29.33 -19.63
C LYS A 684 1.52 28.75 -20.08
N ALA A 685 1.56 27.45 -20.35
CA ALA A 685 2.75 26.81 -20.88
C ALA A 685 2.94 27.07 -22.37
N MET A 686 1.95 27.59 -23.11
CA MET A 686 2.08 27.90 -24.55
C MET A 686 2.35 29.38 -24.84
N GLU A 687 2.12 30.27 -23.87
CA GLU A 687 2.54 31.70 -23.86
C GLU A 687 4.06 31.84 -23.97
#